data_AF-A0A7W5GRK8-F1
#
_entry.id   AF-A0A7W5GRK8-F1
#
_cell.length_a   1.000
_cell.length_b   1.000
_cell.length_c   1.000
_cell.angle_alpha   90.00
_cell.angle_beta   90.00
_cell.angle_gamma   90.00
#
_symmetry.space_group_name_H-M   'P 1'
#
loop_
_entity.id
_entity.type
_entity.pdbx_description
1 polymer ?
#
loop_
_entity_poly.entity_id
_entity_poly.type
_entity_poly.pdbx_seq_one_letter_code
_entity_poly.pdbx_strand_id
1 'polypeptide(L)'
;MGQNAPASQDFVISRTPARGTSTGSPGYGLWRFDPDADEILTPMPLSSKAAFDPTHSLVPIGRYLLEWGPLMLQPYQPCFPYRLFEFDPQSDDPLNATALQHGLWTKTKFWQYRPDFGNPEGAHEGYDSGNELLLLPLGGFMLNVIPTEGRGTFQLWNFDPSPLKPGAADPLPVPYTPQGSFDSIQFGHELIPLGNYVLDRVPETGEYWVWSFDPQSVMPLGQPAIQRGQWTDIDATHSLAVIGDLVLDWTPADGAYRLWRFDPRSANPLTGPLRQGTLPEGLRAGIELTGIQSLRAIDPARAEMPGTVDFMRSKIKHVVYLMLENRSFDHVCGWLYGKGETGINFVGDDRPFDGVDEGMFNVDPGMPEKDGKPTPVYVKKYKNGELSDDWDLDFLPEDPYHDKSDVLRQLFYTNRDGYAQRAAPDMGGFVWNNGVHEVMWTYTPEQLPVLNGLAKGFGVSDAWFSAMPGATDPNRAMSFTGSALGQLNNFQNGTQYTYWPLSPHRQSMWKVLWSNGFTDWKIYNSVEWMNFVHTYHLFLQGQIPSVDAAITQNRSSFIEGIDQFKQDARAGKLPAFSMLEPAWIATSGTSSYHPGADLVPGEVALNEIYEALKAGPAWKETLFVITFDEHGGIFDHVKPPYAVNPWPNDVNDGFRYDIMGVRIPTIVVSPWIKEKTVFRSPKEVAYDGTSFAATLLRWFGIPESRWCMGDRIMQAPSFEGVLQCTSPRDESPTLTPPYDRTFPREGKSGRSERLHDLHRLMAPRAVTALAAGKLGPDEINRISEQILADATDLKSLHAMLDALAKRLA
;
A
#
# COMPACT_ATOMS: atom_id res chain seq x y z
N MET A 1 -16.54 -23.16 -20.52
CA MET A 1 -15.70 -23.17 -21.75
C MET A 1 -14.36 -22.57 -21.35
N GLY A 2 -13.30 -23.39 -21.35
CA GLY A 2 -11.99 -22.99 -20.86
C GLY A 2 -11.39 -21.89 -21.73
N GLN A 3 -11.20 -20.71 -21.16
CA GLN A 3 -10.29 -19.73 -21.74
C GLN A 3 -8.88 -20.23 -21.43
N ASN A 4 -8.04 -20.39 -22.46
CA ASN A 4 -6.62 -20.69 -22.31
C ASN A 4 -6.01 -19.63 -21.39
N ALA A 5 -5.78 -19.97 -20.12
CA ALA A 5 -4.91 -19.18 -19.28
C ALA A 5 -3.53 -19.15 -19.96
N PRO A 6 -2.87 -17.98 -20.07
CA PRO A 6 -1.50 -17.97 -20.54
C PRO A 6 -0.67 -18.92 -19.66
N ALA A 7 0.15 -19.77 -20.29
CA ALA A 7 1.04 -20.68 -19.58
C ALA A 7 1.78 -19.93 -18.47
N SER A 8 1.83 -20.47 -17.25
CA SER A 8 2.46 -19.76 -16.15
C SER A 8 3.93 -19.47 -16.45
N GLN A 9 4.34 -18.25 -16.15
CA GLN A 9 5.72 -17.77 -16.32
C GLN A 9 6.54 -18.00 -15.04
N ASP A 10 6.30 -19.13 -14.41
CA ASP A 10 6.95 -19.52 -13.18
C ASP A 10 7.96 -20.63 -13.51
N PHE A 11 9.07 -20.64 -12.80
CA PHE A 11 10.22 -21.47 -13.09
C PHE A 11 10.68 -22.16 -11.82
N VAL A 12 11.34 -23.31 -11.98
CA VAL A 12 12.01 -24.01 -10.90
C VAL A 12 13.46 -24.22 -11.30
N ILE A 13 14.36 -23.94 -10.37
CA ILE A 13 15.77 -24.31 -10.49
C ILE A 13 16.00 -25.56 -9.65
N SER A 14 16.61 -26.57 -10.26
CA SER A 14 17.06 -27.78 -9.55
C SER A 14 18.58 -27.76 -9.37
N ARG A 15 19.06 -28.00 -8.15
CA ARG A 15 20.50 -27.99 -7.82
C ARG A 15 20.86 -29.19 -6.94
N THR A 16 22.07 -29.71 -7.08
CA THR A 16 22.65 -30.67 -6.15
C THR A 16 23.58 -29.93 -5.18
N PRO A 17 23.20 -29.69 -3.92
CA PRO A 17 24.05 -28.98 -2.97
C PRO A 17 25.28 -29.81 -2.57
N ALA A 18 26.41 -29.15 -2.35
CA ALA A 18 27.67 -29.77 -1.96
C ALA A 18 27.71 -30.10 -0.46
N ARG A 19 26.76 -30.89 0.07
CA ARG A 19 26.87 -31.40 1.44
C ARG A 19 27.70 -32.70 1.45
N GLY A 20 29.03 -32.55 1.55
CA GLY A 20 29.92 -33.58 2.12
C GLY A 20 30.62 -34.58 1.21
N THR A 21 30.48 -34.56 -0.12
CA THR A 21 31.38 -35.32 -1.02
C THR A 21 31.76 -34.52 -2.26
N SER A 22 33.06 -34.46 -2.54
CA SER A 22 33.62 -33.73 -3.68
C SER A 22 33.52 -34.54 -4.98
N THR A 23 33.30 -33.81 -6.08
CA THR A 23 33.52 -34.15 -7.50
C THR A 23 32.35 -34.79 -8.26
N GLY A 24 31.53 -33.93 -8.88
CA GLY A 24 30.51 -34.24 -9.91
C GLY A 24 29.94 -32.95 -10.52
N SER A 25 29.67 -32.93 -11.83
CA SER A 25 29.45 -31.76 -12.70
C SER A 25 28.50 -30.66 -12.14
N PRO A 26 28.88 -29.35 -12.18
CA PRO A 26 28.16 -28.25 -11.51
C PRO A 26 26.85 -27.80 -12.20
N GLY A 27 26.25 -28.66 -13.02
CA GLY A 27 25.09 -28.30 -13.83
C GLY A 27 23.83 -28.19 -12.97
N TYR A 28 23.18 -27.03 -13.00
CA TYR A 28 21.80 -26.88 -12.49
C TYR A 28 20.81 -27.20 -13.62
N GLY A 29 19.57 -27.49 -13.26
CA GLY A 29 18.47 -27.63 -14.21
C GLY A 29 17.54 -26.42 -14.11
N LEU A 30 17.00 -25.99 -15.25
CA LEU A 30 15.93 -25.01 -15.32
C LEU A 30 14.67 -25.68 -15.84
N TRP A 31 13.55 -25.43 -15.18
CA TRP A 31 12.27 -26.04 -15.50
C TRP A 31 11.21 -24.96 -15.58
N ARG A 32 10.41 -24.97 -16.65
CA ARG A 32 9.17 -24.20 -16.69
C ARG A 32 8.14 -24.93 -15.84
N PHE A 33 7.55 -24.21 -14.89
CA PHE A 33 6.47 -24.72 -14.07
C PHE A 33 5.13 -24.30 -14.65
N ASP A 34 4.24 -25.27 -14.84
CA ASP A 34 2.85 -25.07 -15.29
C ASP A 34 1.91 -26.02 -14.55
N PRO A 35 1.11 -25.53 -13.57
CA PRO A 35 0.25 -26.41 -12.78
C PRO A 35 -0.91 -27.00 -13.59
N ASP A 36 -1.21 -26.44 -14.77
CA ASP A 36 -2.31 -26.86 -15.63
C ASP A 36 -1.87 -27.79 -16.77
N ALA A 37 -0.57 -27.88 -17.05
CA ALA A 37 0.00 -28.81 -18.03
C ALA A 37 -0.05 -30.29 -17.59
N ASP A 38 0.07 -31.20 -18.56
CA ASP A 38 0.17 -32.66 -18.30
C ASP A 38 1.40 -33.00 -17.45
N GLU A 39 2.55 -32.40 -17.79
CA GLU A 39 3.77 -32.42 -16.98
C GLU A 39 3.94 -31.05 -16.31
N ILE A 40 3.90 -31.01 -14.98
CA ILE A 40 3.98 -29.73 -14.24
C ILE A 40 5.34 -29.04 -14.33
N LEU A 41 6.39 -29.78 -14.69
CA LEU A 41 7.75 -29.28 -14.85
C LEU A 41 8.29 -29.73 -16.21
N THR A 42 8.42 -28.78 -17.14
CA THR A 42 9.03 -29.03 -18.45
C THR A 42 10.49 -28.54 -18.43
N PRO A 43 11.49 -29.35 -18.80
CA PRO A 43 12.88 -28.92 -18.83
C PRO A 43 13.10 -27.81 -19.85
N MET A 44 13.91 -26.82 -19.49
CA MET A 44 14.35 -25.75 -20.37
C MET A 44 15.79 -26.00 -20.83
N PRO A 45 16.12 -25.66 -22.10
CA PRO A 45 17.46 -25.86 -22.61
C PRO A 45 18.45 -24.93 -21.91
N LEU A 46 19.58 -25.48 -21.48
CA LEU A 46 20.73 -24.73 -20.97
C LEU A 46 21.94 -24.97 -21.88
N SER A 47 22.83 -23.99 -21.91
CA SER A 47 24.12 -24.09 -22.57
C SER A 47 24.93 -25.25 -21.98
N SER A 48 25.75 -25.91 -22.79
CA SER A 48 26.68 -26.94 -22.29
C SER A 48 27.73 -26.39 -21.32
N LYS A 49 27.82 -25.06 -21.19
CA LYS A 49 28.70 -24.35 -20.26
C LYS A 49 27.99 -23.86 -19.00
N ALA A 50 26.65 -23.95 -18.96
CA ALA A 50 25.88 -23.51 -17.82
C ALA A 50 26.28 -24.31 -16.57
N ALA A 51 26.65 -23.58 -15.53
CA ALA A 51 27.20 -24.15 -14.30
C ALA A 51 26.86 -23.24 -13.13
N PHE A 52 26.65 -23.81 -11.96
CA PHE A 52 26.48 -23.08 -10.73
C PHE A 52 27.29 -23.75 -9.63
N ASP A 53 27.95 -22.97 -8.77
CA ASP A 53 28.76 -23.54 -7.70
C ASP A 53 27.85 -24.24 -6.66
N PRO A 54 27.93 -25.57 -6.50
CA PRO A 54 27.05 -26.31 -5.60
C PRO A 54 27.30 -26.00 -4.11
N THR A 55 28.39 -25.30 -3.78
CA THR A 55 28.68 -24.82 -2.41
C THR A 55 27.98 -23.49 -2.09
N HIS A 56 27.39 -22.84 -3.09
CA HIS A 56 26.71 -21.56 -2.91
C HIS A 56 25.22 -21.72 -2.61
N SER A 57 24.73 -20.88 -1.72
CA SER A 57 23.31 -20.70 -1.44
C SER A 57 22.71 -19.71 -2.44
N LEU A 58 21.41 -19.88 -2.74
CA LEU A 58 20.69 -19.07 -3.71
C LEU A 58 19.24 -18.89 -3.25
N VAL A 59 18.77 -17.64 -3.20
CA VAL A 59 17.36 -17.34 -2.88
C VAL A 59 16.77 -16.30 -3.83
N PRO A 60 15.49 -16.42 -4.21
CA PRO A 60 14.77 -15.38 -4.92
C PRO A 60 14.35 -14.25 -3.95
N ILE A 61 14.58 -13.00 -4.34
CA ILE A 61 14.07 -11.84 -3.60
C ILE A 61 13.69 -10.70 -4.56
N GLY A 62 12.42 -10.28 -4.52
CA GLY A 62 11.87 -9.35 -5.51
C GLY A 62 12.01 -9.91 -6.93
N ARG A 63 12.60 -9.15 -7.86
CA ARG A 63 12.92 -9.63 -9.22
C ARG A 63 14.28 -10.35 -9.33
N TYR A 64 15.05 -10.39 -8.25
CA TYR A 64 16.46 -10.76 -8.26
C TYR A 64 16.70 -12.15 -7.67
N LEU A 65 17.89 -12.67 -7.94
CA LEU A 65 18.49 -13.79 -7.24
C LEU A 65 19.66 -13.29 -6.42
N LEU A 66 19.64 -13.62 -5.13
CA LEU A 66 20.74 -13.38 -4.21
C LEU A 66 21.49 -14.68 -3.97
N GLU A 67 22.78 -14.65 -4.25
CA GLU A 67 23.70 -15.76 -4.06
C GLU A 67 24.77 -15.41 -3.03
N TRP A 68 25.12 -16.37 -2.19
CA TRP A 68 26.30 -16.27 -1.34
C TRP A 68 27.03 -17.60 -1.24
N GLY A 69 28.36 -17.53 -1.21
CA GLY A 69 29.23 -18.68 -1.06
C GLY A 69 29.51 -19.04 0.40
N PRO A 70 30.28 -20.11 0.63
CA PRO A 70 30.66 -20.54 1.97
C PRO A 70 31.60 -19.52 2.63
N LEU A 71 31.77 -19.63 3.96
CA LEU A 71 32.71 -18.80 4.69
C LEU A 71 34.14 -18.99 4.16
N MET A 72 34.79 -17.90 3.78
CA MET A 72 36.19 -17.87 3.38
C MET A 72 36.99 -16.86 4.19
N LEU A 73 38.31 -17.00 4.16
CA LEU A 73 39.23 -16.07 4.82
C LEU A 73 39.83 -15.11 3.79
N GLN A 74 39.57 -13.81 3.95
CA GLN A 74 40.17 -12.71 3.18
C GLN A 74 41.00 -11.87 4.16
N PRO A 75 42.23 -11.44 3.84
CA PRO A 75 43.35 -11.22 4.78
C PRO A 75 42.96 -11.01 6.27
N TYR A 76 42.82 -12.12 6.99
CA TYR A 76 42.48 -12.24 8.43
C TYR A 76 41.04 -11.91 8.87
N GLN A 77 40.10 -11.79 7.95
CA GLN A 77 38.69 -11.57 8.20
C GLN A 77 37.81 -12.66 7.56
N PRO A 78 37.01 -13.39 8.35
CA PRO A 78 36.06 -14.36 7.82
C PRO A 78 34.90 -13.64 7.12
N CYS A 79 34.65 -14.00 5.86
CA CYS A 79 33.69 -13.34 4.98
C CYS A 79 32.91 -14.34 4.11
N PHE A 80 31.68 -13.99 3.76
CA PHE A 80 30.85 -14.65 2.76
C PHE A 80 30.89 -13.85 1.45
N PRO A 81 31.36 -14.42 0.33
CA PRO A 81 31.23 -13.76 -0.97
C PRO A 81 29.76 -13.76 -1.37
N TYR A 82 29.27 -12.66 -1.92
CA TYR A 82 27.90 -12.57 -2.39
C TYR A 82 27.83 -11.91 -3.76
N ARG A 83 26.75 -12.21 -4.49
CA ARG A 83 26.30 -11.43 -5.64
C ARG A 83 24.78 -11.39 -5.71
N LEU A 84 24.26 -10.25 -6.17
CA LEU A 84 22.87 -10.06 -6.54
C LEU A 84 22.82 -9.91 -8.06
N PHE A 85 21.92 -10.62 -8.73
CA PHE A 85 21.74 -10.53 -10.18
C PHE A 85 20.27 -10.72 -10.55
N GLU A 86 19.92 -10.35 -11.78
CA GLU A 86 18.57 -10.55 -12.29
C GLU A 86 18.45 -11.91 -12.98
N PHE A 87 17.32 -12.58 -12.76
CA PHE A 87 16.99 -13.82 -13.44
C PHE A 87 16.37 -13.52 -14.81
N ASP A 88 17.05 -13.96 -15.88
CA ASP A 88 16.52 -13.91 -17.25
C ASP A 88 16.14 -15.32 -17.73
N PRO A 89 14.84 -15.66 -17.80
CA PRO A 89 14.41 -16.98 -18.25
C PRO A 89 14.68 -17.27 -19.74
N GLN A 90 15.07 -16.26 -20.53
CA GLN A 90 15.45 -16.43 -21.94
C GLN A 90 16.95 -16.71 -22.12
N SER A 91 17.75 -16.55 -21.06
CA SER A 91 19.17 -16.90 -21.07
C SER A 91 19.35 -18.42 -21.17
N ASP A 92 20.39 -18.86 -21.87
CA ASP A 92 20.84 -20.26 -21.86
C ASP A 92 21.73 -20.57 -20.64
N ASP A 93 22.05 -19.56 -19.83
CA ASP A 93 22.79 -19.67 -18.56
C ASP A 93 22.32 -18.62 -17.52
N PRO A 94 21.06 -18.66 -17.07
CA PRO A 94 20.47 -17.65 -16.16
C PRO A 94 21.16 -17.49 -14.81
N LEU A 95 21.93 -18.48 -14.34
CA LEU A 95 22.63 -18.39 -13.06
C LEU A 95 24.04 -17.79 -13.17
N ASN A 96 24.54 -17.53 -14.38
CA ASN A 96 25.77 -16.78 -14.61
C ASN A 96 25.53 -15.38 -15.19
N ALA A 97 24.37 -14.80 -14.90
CA ALA A 97 24.07 -13.42 -15.26
C ALA A 97 25.09 -12.44 -14.66
N THR A 98 25.21 -11.27 -15.28
CA THR A 98 26.07 -10.20 -14.77
C THR A 98 25.57 -9.74 -13.41
N ALA A 99 26.46 -9.74 -12.41
CA ALA A 99 26.13 -9.27 -11.07
C ALA A 99 25.72 -7.78 -11.10
N LEU A 100 24.53 -7.50 -10.59
CA LEU A 100 24.06 -6.14 -10.30
C LEU A 100 24.82 -5.55 -9.11
N GLN A 101 25.09 -6.37 -8.09
CA GLN A 101 25.90 -6.03 -6.92
C GLN A 101 26.72 -7.25 -6.54
N HIS A 102 27.92 -7.06 -6.00
CA HIS A 102 28.72 -8.16 -5.48
C HIS A 102 29.73 -7.65 -4.46
N GLY A 103 30.20 -8.54 -3.59
CA GLY A 103 31.17 -8.16 -2.58
C GLY A 103 31.43 -9.25 -1.57
N LEU A 104 31.93 -8.84 -0.40
CA LEU A 104 32.22 -9.69 0.73
C LEU A 104 31.44 -9.18 1.94
N TRP A 105 30.62 -10.04 2.55
CA TRP A 105 30.01 -9.76 3.85
C TRP A 105 30.84 -10.36 4.96
N THR A 106 31.20 -9.56 5.96
CA THR A 106 31.95 -10.05 7.10
C THR A 106 31.08 -10.95 7.97
N LYS A 107 31.63 -11.97 8.61
CA LYS A 107 30.89 -12.79 9.60
C LYS A 107 30.26 -11.93 10.69
N THR A 108 31.00 -10.92 11.16
CA THR A 108 30.55 -9.96 12.18
C THR A 108 29.33 -9.14 11.75
N LYS A 109 29.02 -9.04 10.45
CA LYS A 109 27.78 -8.42 9.99
C LYS A 109 26.56 -9.13 10.55
N PHE A 110 26.56 -10.46 10.52
CA PHE A 110 25.43 -11.31 10.88
C PHE A 110 25.53 -11.88 12.30
N TRP A 111 26.75 -12.10 12.82
CA TRP A 111 27.03 -12.59 14.18
C TRP A 111 27.40 -11.49 15.19
N GLN A 112 27.47 -10.23 14.75
CA GLN A 112 27.91 -9.09 15.56
C GLN A 112 29.28 -9.32 16.21
N TYR A 113 29.39 -9.13 17.53
CA TYR A 113 30.61 -9.34 18.31
C TYR A 113 30.84 -10.81 18.71
N ARG A 114 29.89 -11.70 18.45
CA ARG A 114 29.97 -13.10 18.89
C ARG A 114 30.76 -13.93 17.88
N PRO A 115 31.74 -14.72 18.32
CA PRO A 115 32.48 -15.62 17.43
C PRO A 115 31.62 -16.80 16.96
N ASP A 116 30.71 -17.27 17.80
CA ASP A 116 29.73 -18.35 17.57
C ASP A 116 28.55 -18.17 18.55
N PHE A 117 27.47 -18.93 18.32
CA PHE A 117 26.31 -19.03 19.22
C PHE A 117 26.16 -20.43 19.84
N GLY A 118 27.16 -21.30 19.67
CA GLY A 118 27.11 -22.68 20.14
C GLY A 118 27.03 -22.76 21.66
N ASN A 119 26.24 -23.73 22.16
CA ASN A 119 26.32 -24.13 23.56
C ASN A 119 27.64 -24.93 23.75
N PRO A 120 28.44 -24.70 24.80
CA PRO A 120 29.65 -25.50 25.07
C PRO A 120 29.42 -27.02 25.18
N GLU A 121 28.18 -27.48 25.34
CA GLU A 121 27.81 -28.92 25.38
C GLU A 121 26.83 -29.35 24.26
N GLY A 122 26.47 -28.46 23.32
CA GLY A 122 25.43 -28.72 22.28
C GLY A 122 25.99 -29.03 20.89
N ALA A 123 25.09 -29.25 19.92
CA ALA A 123 25.45 -29.51 18.52
C ALA A 123 26.23 -28.33 17.89
N HIS A 124 27.42 -28.62 17.34
CA HIS A 124 28.26 -27.68 16.59
C HIS A 124 28.08 -27.92 15.09
N GLU A 125 27.11 -27.24 14.49
CA GLU A 125 26.82 -27.32 13.06
C GLU A 125 27.20 -26.01 12.35
N GLY A 126 27.09 -25.96 11.02
CA GLY A 126 27.59 -24.84 10.22
C GLY A 126 27.06 -23.47 10.68
N TYR A 127 25.77 -23.40 11.06
CA TYR A 127 25.12 -22.13 11.41
C TYR A 127 25.52 -21.59 12.79
N ASP A 128 25.51 -22.39 13.87
CA ASP A 128 25.84 -21.89 15.21
C ASP A 128 27.33 -21.53 15.33
N SER A 129 28.20 -22.33 14.71
CA SER A 129 29.63 -22.04 14.55
C SER A 129 29.91 -20.85 13.61
N GLY A 130 28.90 -20.40 12.85
CA GLY A 130 28.95 -19.28 11.93
C GLY A 130 29.82 -19.51 10.70
N ASN A 131 29.93 -20.76 10.27
CA ASN A 131 30.53 -21.19 9.01
C ASN A 131 29.51 -21.20 7.85
N GLU A 132 28.23 -21.30 8.17
CA GLU A 132 27.11 -21.22 7.22
C GLU A 132 26.20 -20.03 7.57
N LEU A 133 25.67 -19.39 6.54
CA LEU A 133 24.78 -18.24 6.65
C LEU A 133 23.38 -18.63 6.13
N LEU A 134 22.36 -18.49 6.99
CA LEU A 134 20.96 -18.77 6.66
C LEU A 134 20.19 -17.45 6.51
N LEU A 135 19.75 -17.19 5.28
CA LEU A 135 18.96 -16.02 4.91
C LEU A 135 17.63 -16.46 4.29
N LEU A 136 16.53 -15.91 4.78
CA LEU A 136 15.17 -16.20 4.32
C LEU A 136 14.53 -14.95 3.69
N PRO A 137 14.16 -14.97 2.40
CA PRO A 137 13.54 -13.82 1.74
C PRO A 137 12.09 -13.63 2.20
N LEU A 138 11.76 -12.43 2.68
CA LEU A 138 10.42 -12.08 3.16
C LEU A 138 10.00 -10.72 2.57
N GLY A 139 9.36 -10.75 1.39
CA GLY A 139 8.98 -9.54 0.67
C GLY A 139 10.18 -8.68 0.32
N GLY A 140 10.18 -7.42 0.77
CA GLY A 140 11.30 -6.47 0.65
C GLY A 140 12.36 -6.59 1.76
N PHE A 141 12.43 -7.72 2.47
CA PHE A 141 13.33 -7.94 3.60
C PHE A 141 14.05 -9.29 3.53
N MET A 142 15.10 -9.45 4.32
CA MET A 142 15.85 -10.69 4.47
C MET A 142 16.00 -11.04 5.95
N LEU A 143 15.47 -12.17 6.37
CA LEU A 143 15.60 -12.64 7.76
C LEU A 143 16.84 -13.51 7.88
N ASN A 144 17.83 -13.04 8.65
CA ASN A 144 18.95 -13.86 9.10
C ASN A 144 18.51 -14.68 10.30
N VAL A 145 18.72 -16.00 10.27
CA VAL A 145 18.40 -16.93 11.36
C VAL A 145 19.64 -17.71 11.74
N ILE A 146 19.94 -17.76 13.04
CA ILE A 146 21.03 -18.54 13.61
C ILE A 146 20.37 -19.56 14.55
N PRO A 147 20.00 -20.75 14.04
CA PRO A 147 19.41 -21.80 14.85
C PRO A 147 20.47 -22.45 15.73
N THR A 148 20.13 -22.67 17.00
CA THR A 148 20.93 -23.42 17.98
C THR A 148 20.02 -24.41 18.72
N GLU A 149 20.59 -25.40 19.39
CA GLU A 149 19.78 -26.26 20.26
C GLU A 149 19.18 -25.43 21.42
N GLY A 150 17.86 -25.49 21.61
CA GLY A 150 17.16 -24.75 22.67
C GLY A 150 16.89 -23.26 22.39
N ARG A 151 17.35 -22.70 21.25
CA ARG A 151 17.19 -21.27 20.92
C ARG A 151 17.39 -20.99 19.44
N GLY A 152 16.71 -19.99 18.90
CA GLY A 152 17.04 -19.40 17.59
C GLY A 152 17.31 -17.91 17.72
N THR A 153 18.45 -17.42 17.24
CA THR A 153 18.71 -15.98 17.13
C THR A 153 18.28 -15.49 15.76
N PHE A 154 17.77 -14.26 15.65
CA PHE A 154 17.43 -13.68 14.36
C PHE A 154 17.78 -12.20 14.26
N GLN A 155 17.87 -11.73 13.03
CA GLN A 155 17.92 -10.30 12.73
C GLN A 155 17.27 -10.05 11.37
N LEU A 156 16.33 -9.11 11.29
CA LEU A 156 15.71 -8.73 10.02
C LEU A 156 16.57 -7.67 9.34
N TRP A 157 16.88 -7.87 8.06
CA TRP A 157 17.67 -6.97 7.23
C TRP A 157 16.81 -6.32 6.17
N ASN A 158 17.11 -5.06 5.89
CA ASN A 158 16.45 -4.35 4.81
C ASN A 158 17.05 -4.77 3.47
N PHE A 159 16.22 -5.19 2.50
CA PHE A 159 16.72 -5.51 1.15
C PHE A 159 16.71 -4.27 0.25
N ASP A 160 17.88 -3.89 -0.27
CA ASP A 160 18.04 -2.73 -1.14
C ASP A 160 18.88 -3.07 -2.38
N PRO A 161 18.26 -3.39 -3.53
CA PRO A 161 18.96 -3.68 -4.78
C PRO A 161 19.65 -2.44 -5.38
N SER A 162 19.43 -1.24 -4.81
CA SER A 162 20.04 0.04 -5.19
C SER A 162 20.27 0.20 -6.71
N PRO A 163 19.21 0.08 -7.54
CA PRO A 163 19.32 0.17 -9.00
C PRO A 163 19.93 1.47 -9.50
N LEU A 164 19.97 2.53 -8.66
CA LEU A 164 20.62 3.81 -8.98
C LEU A 164 22.15 3.76 -8.96
N LYS A 165 22.75 2.81 -8.23
CA LYS A 165 24.21 2.69 -8.06
C LYS A 165 24.62 1.20 -8.14
N PRO A 166 24.45 0.56 -9.32
CA PRO A 166 24.83 -0.83 -9.48
C PRO A 166 26.34 -1.04 -9.22
N GLY A 167 26.68 -2.19 -8.65
CA GLY A 167 28.04 -2.68 -8.44
C GLY A 167 28.71 -2.24 -7.13
N ALA A 168 28.30 -1.13 -6.52
CA ALA A 168 28.98 -0.55 -5.36
C ALA A 168 28.19 -0.63 -4.04
N ALA A 169 26.91 -0.98 -4.09
CA ALA A 169 26.03 -1.03 -2.94
C ALA A 169 25.89 -2.45 -2.38
N ASP A 170 25.81 -2.55 -1.06
CA ASP A 170 25.47 -3.77 -0.34
C ASP A 170 23.94 -4.01 -0.41
N PRO A 171 23.46 -5.20 -0.84
CA PRO A 171 22.02 -5.47 -0.94
C PRO A 171 21.32 -5.57 0.42
N LEU A 172 22.08 -5.70 1.50
CA LEU A 172 21.60 -5.75 2.88
C LEU A 172 22.33 -4.68 3.70
N PRO A 173 22.15 -3.38 3.40
CA PRO A 173 23.05 -2.34 3.88
C PRO A 173 22.97 -2.12 5.40
N VAL A 174 21.77 -2.27 5.98
CA VAL A 174 21.52 -2.07 7.40
C VAL A 174 20.49 -3.07 7.93
N PRO A 175 20.59 -3.50 9.20
CA PRO A 175 19.51 -4.20 9.87
C PRO A 175 18.25 -3.32 9.90
N TYR A 176 17.10 -3.93 9.62
CA TYR A 176 15.80 -3.27 9.76
C TYR A 176 15.33 -3.31 11.21
N THR A 177 15.58 -4.41 11.92
CA THR A 177 15.28 -4.56 13.35
C THR A 177 16.54 -4.86 14.18
N PRO A 178 16.52 -4.60 15.49
CA PRO A 178 17.55 -5.12 16.40
C PRO A 178 17.62 -6.66 16.36
N GLN A 179 18.77 -7.22 16.70
CA GLN A 179 18.91 -8.68 16.85
C GLN A 179 18.08 -9.17 18.04
N GLY A 180 17.32 -10.24 17.83
CA GLY A 180 16.46 -10.88 18.84
C GLY A 180 16.66 -12.38 18.88
N SER A 181 15.81 -13.07 19.64
CA SER A 181 15.73 -14.54 19.62
C SER A 181 14.28 -14.99 19.61
N PHE A 182 14.00 -16.08 18.90
CA PHE A 182 12.71 -16.75 18.88
C PHE A 182 12.45 -17.48 20.20
N ASP A 183 11.17 -17.59 20.56
CA ASP A 183 10.75 -18.34 21.74
C ASP A 183 10.70 -19.86 21.48
N SER A 184 10.43 -20.28 20.24
CA SER A 184 10.20 -21.69 19.89
C SER A 184 10.98 -22.20 18.68
N ILE A 185 11.47 -21.31 17.82
CA ILE A 185 12.23 -21.71 16.62
C ILE A 185 13.68 -21.95 17.02
N GLN A 186 14.18 -23.14 16.72
CA GLN A 186 15.52 -23.61 17.12
C GLN A 186 16.10 -24.53 16.04
N PHE A 187 17.23 -25.17 16.34
CA PHE A 187 17.82 -26.18 15.46
C PHE A 187 16.82 -27.32 15.13
N GLY A 188 16.85 -27.81 13.89
CA GLY A 188 15.91 -28.81 13.36
C GLY A 188 14.63 -28.25 12.72
N HIS A 189 14.36 -26.94 12.88
CA HIS A 189 13.23 -26.29 12.21
C HIS A 189 13.57 -25.93 10.76
N GLU A 190 12.63 -26.21 9.86
CA GLU A 190 12.66 -25.74 8.47
C GLU A 190 11.65 -24.60 8.28
N LEU A 191 12.17 -23.42 7.95
CA LEU A 191 11.37 -22.21 7.73
C LEU A 191 11.18 -21.96 6.24
N ILE A 192 9.93 -21.86 5.81
CA ILE A 192 9.53 -21.78 4.40
C ILE A 192 8.72 -20.48 4.18
N PRO A 193 9.32 -19.45 3.57
CA PRO A 193 8.64 -18.19 3.26
C PRO A 193 7.51 -18.32 2.24
N LEU A 194 6.34 -17.77 2.57
CA LEU A 194 5.10 -17.81 1.78
C LEU A 194 4.37 -16.45 1.84
N GLY A 195 4.91 -15.44 1.15
CA GLY A 195 4.32 -14.10 1.09
C GLY A 195 4.26 -13.44 2.47
N ASN A 196 3.06 -13.23 3.01
CA ASN A 196 2.83 -12.66 4.35
C ASN A 196 3.13 -13.64 5.50
N TYR A 197 3.54 -14.88 5.19
CA TYR A 197 3.63 -15.97 6.16
C TYR A 197 4.98 -16.70 6.09
N VAL A 198 5.30 -17.40 7.16
CA VAL A 198 6.35 -18.42 7.19
C VAL A 198 5.75 -19.71 7.71
N LEU A 199 5.80 -20.75 6.88
CA LEU A 199 5.51 -22.11 7.30
C LEU A 199 6.77 -22.68 7.95
N ASP A 200 6.67 -23.02 9.23
CA ASP A 200 7.72 -23.62 10.05
C ASP A 200 7.37 -25.09 10.28
N ARG A 201 8.27 -26.02 9.99
CA ARG A 201 8.05 -27.44 10.27
C ARG A 201 9.25 -28.08 10.95
N VAL A 202 8.97 -29.14 11.71
CA VAL A 202 9.98 -30.04 12.28
C VAL A 202 9.82 -31.39 11.59
N PRO A 203 10.65 -31.71 10.57
CA PRO A 203 10.46 -32.90 9.74
C PRO A 203 10.45 -34.22 10.54
N GLU A 204 11.22 -34.30 11.62
CA GLU A 204 11.37 -35.49 12.45
C GLU A 204 10.09 -35.83 13.24
N THR A 205 9.30 -34.82 13.63
CA THR A 205 8.06 -35.01 14.40
C THR A 205 6.81 -34.83 13.55
N GLY A 206 6.93 -34.19 12.38
CA GLY A 206 5.80 -33.78 11.54
C GLY A 206 5.07 -32.55 12.09
N GLU A 207 5.53 -31.95 13.17
CA GLU A 207 4.92 -30.72 13.71
C GLU A 207 5.13 -29.54 12.77
N TYR A 208 4.13 -28.66 12.71
CA TYR A 208 4.21 -27.43 11.92
C TYR A 208 3.54 -26.24 12.63
N TRP A 209 3.99 -25.05 12.27
CA TRP A 209 3.44 -23.75 12.63
C TRP A 209 3.32 -22.88 11.39
N VAL A 210 2.30 -22.01 11.39
CA VAL A 210 2.17 -20.94 10.41
C VAL A 210 2.33 -19.62 11.16
N TRP A 211 3.44 -18.95 10.91
CA TRP A 211 3.74 -17.65 11.48
C TRP A 211 3.30 -16.54 10.53
N SER A 212 2.69 -15.49 11.06
CA SER A 212 2.52 -14.24 10.32
C SER A 212 3.88 -13.54 10.28
N PHE A 213 4.40 -13.22 9.10
CA PHE A 213 5.53 -12.31 9.00
C PHE A 213 5.03 -10.89 9.25
N ASP A 214 5.67 -10.10 10.11
CA ASP A 214 5.32 -8.70 10.38
C ASP A 214 6.60 -7.88 10.65
N PRO A 215 7.10 -7.14 9.64
CA PRO A 215 8.36 -6.40 9.77
C PRO A 215 8.29 -5.18 10.70
N GLN A 216 7.08 -4.76 11.12
CA GLN A 216 6.89 -3.70 12.13
C GLN A 216 7.10 -4.22 13.56
N SER A 217 6.94 -5.53 13.78
CA SER A 217 7.09 -6.15 15.09
C SER A 217 8.55 -6.36 15.46
N VAL A 218 8.86 -6.27 16.76
CA VAL A 218 10.18 -6.65 17.31
C VAL A 218 10.47 -8.13 17.02
N MET A 219 9.45 -8.98 17.11
CA MET A 219 9.48 -10.38 16.68
C MET A 219 8.80 -10.47 15.30
N PRO A 220 9.57 -10.55 14.20
CA PRO A 220 9.02 -10.47 12.85
C PRO A 220 8.23 -11.71 12.45
N LEU A 221 8.38 -12.84 13.15
CA LEU A 221 7.47 -13.98 13.05
C LEU A 221 6.48 -13.86 14.21
N GLY A 222 5.37 -13.17 13.92
CA GLY A 222 4.44 -12.65 14.91
C GLY A 222 3.78 -13.74 15.75
N GLN A 223 3.66 -13.46 17.05
CA GLN A 223 3.00 -14.33 18.01
C GLN A 223 1.58 -13.82 18.37
N PRO A 224 0.64 -14.73 18.67
CA PRO A 224 0.77 -16.19 18.54
C PRO A 224 0.88 -16.64 17.06
N ALA A 225 1.34 -17.86 16.83
CA ALA A 225 1.23 -18.49 15.51
C ALA A 225 -0.23 -18.48 15.06
N ILE A 226 -0.44 -18.25 13.75
CA ILE A 226 -1.78 -18.26 13.15
C ILE A 226 -2.39 -19.64 13.24
N GLN A 227 -1.55 -20.66 13.06
CA GLN A 227 -1.93 -22.05 13.11
C GLN A 227 -0.76 -22.89 13.60
N ARG A 228 -1.06 -24.02 14.23
CA ARG A 228 -0.10 -25.10 14.50
C ARG A 228 -0.78 -26.46 14.39
N GLY A 229 -0.03 -27.49 14.05
CA GLY A 229 -0.54 -28.84 13.96
C GLY A 229 0.58 -29.86 13.79
N GLN A 230 0.20 -31.08 13.44
CA GLN A 230 1.12 -32.16 13.14
C GLN A 230 0.62 -32.89 11.89
N TRP A 231 1.45 -32.95 10.85
CA TRP A 231 1.18 -33.78 9.69
C TRP A 231 1.57 -35.23 9.98
N THR A 232 0.81 -36.15 9.40
CA THR A 232 1.06 -37.59 9.51
C THR A 232 1.58 -38.19 8.21
N ASP A 233 1.58 -37.39 7.15
CA ASP A 233 1.83 -37.76 5.77
C ASP A 233 2.81 -36.82 5.07
N ILE A 234 3.39 -35.86 5.80
CA ILE A 234 4.53 -35.02 5.39
C ILE A 234 5.52 -35.06 6.54
N ASP A 235 6.67 -35.68 6.31
CA ASP A 235 7.68 -35.98 7.34
C ASP A 235 9.12 -35.74 6.80
N ALA A 236 10.13 -36.20 7.52
CA ALA A 236 11.55 -36.12 7.14
C ALA A 236 11.91 -36.79 5.80
N THR A 237 11.04 -37.62 5.23
CA THR A 237 11.25 -38.20 3.89
C THR A 237 10.78 -37.28 2.76
N HIS A 238 10.11 -36.17 3.10
CA HIS A 238 9.55 -35.21 2.15
C HIS A 238 10.37 -33.93 2.10
N SER A 239 10.47 -33.34 0.91
CA SER A 239 11.00 -31.99 0.68
C SER A 239 9.88 -31.06 0.21
N LEU A 240 9.99 -29.77 0.54
CA LEU A 240 9.02 -28.75 0.18
C LEU A 240 9.70 -27.64 -0.64
N ALA A 241 9.03 -27.18 -1.70
CA ALA A 241 9.46 -26.04 -2.50
C ALA A 241 8.27 -25.13 -2.79
N VAL A 242 8.48 -23.82 -2.66
CA VAL A 242 7.47 -22.80 -2.91
C VAL A 242 7.60 -22.25 -4.32
N ILE A 243 6.48 -22.19 -5.04
CA ILE A 243 6.39 -21.61 -6.39
C ILE A 243 5.18 -20.69 -6.40
N GLY A 244 5.40 -19.40 -6.12
CA GLY A 244 4.31 -18.44 -5.95
C GLY A 244 3.49 -18.71 -4.70
N ASP A 245 2.20 -18.99 -4.87
CA ASP A 245 1.24 -19.35 -3.80
C ASP A 245 1.07 -20.87 -3.65
N LEU A 246 1.82 -21.66 -4.41
CA LEU A 246 1.77 -23.12 -4.40
C LEU A 246 2.96 -23.72 -3.68
N VAL A 247 2.72 -24.87 -3.05
CA VAL A 247 3.74 -25.68 -2.37
C VAL A 247 3.84 -27.03 -3.06
N LEU A 248 5.01 -27.34 -3.59
CA LEU A 248 5.35 -28.65 -4.11
C LEU A 248 5.97 -29.47 -2.98
N ASP A 249 5.26 -30.52 -2.58
CA ASP A 249 5.73 -31.59 -1.70
C ASP A 249 6.20 -32.76 -2.56
N TRP A 250 7.36 -33.33 -2.26
CA TRP A 250 7.79 -34.55 -2.93
C TRP A 250 8.68 -35.43 -2.06
N THR A 251 8.69 -36.72 -2.36
CA THR A 251 9.59 -37.71 -1.75
C THR A 251 10.81 -37.89 -2.66
N PRO A 252 12.03 -37.46 -2.26
CA PRO A 252 13.20 -37.55 -3.13
C PRO A 252 13.59 -38.97 -3.54
N ALA A 253 13.21 -39.98 -2.75
CA ALA A 253 13.59 -41.38 -2.99
C ALA A 253 12.94 -41.99 -4.25
N ASP A 254 11.68 -41.65 -4.53
CA ASP A 254 10.91 -42.19 -5.67
C ASP A 254 10.39 -41.08 -6.61
N GLY A 255 10.49 -39.81 -6.21
CA GLY A 255 10.02 -38.66 -6.95
C GLY A 255 8.51 -38.46 -6.91
N ALA A 256 7.75 -39.20 -6.08
CA ALA A 256 6.33 -38.95 -5.91
C ALA A 256 6.10 -37.53 -5.38
N TYR A 257 5.19 -36.78 -6.00
CA TYR A 257 4.89 -35.40 -5.61
C TYR A 257 3.41 -35.14 -5.41
N ARG A 258 3.12 -34.15 -4.58
CA ARG A 258 1.81 -33.51 -4.41
C ARG A 258 1.97 -32.00 -4.49
N LEU A 259 1.08 -31.35 -5.23
CA LEU A 259 1.04 -29.90 -5.38
C LEU A 259 -0.13 -29.35 -4.57
N TRP A 260 0.15 -28.41 -3.67
CA TRP A 260 -0.81 -27.86 -2.72
C TRP A 260 -1.01 -26.37 -2.94
N ARG A 261 -2.20 -25.88 -2.60
CA ARG A 261 -2.44 -24.45 -2.37
C ARG A 261 -2.18 -24.14 -0.91
N PHE A 262 -1.42 -23.09 -0.64
CA PHE A 262 -1.28 -22.58 0.72
C PHE A 262 -2.50 -21.73 1.11
N ASP A 263 -3.16 -22.09 2.22
CA ASP A 263 -4.22 -21.28 2.84
C ASP A 263 -4.07 -21.30 4.37
N PRO A 264 -3.55 -20.24 4.99
CA PRO A 264 -3.27 -20.17 6.42
C PRO A 264 -4.53 -20.15 7.30
N ARG A 265 -5.72 -20.04 6.70
CA ARG A 265 -7.01 -20.05 7.41
C ARG A 265 -7.68 -21.42 7.39
N SER A 266 -7.16 -22.36 6.60
CA SER A 266 -7.68 -23.72 6.52
C SER A 266 -7.16 -24.58 7.67
N ALA A 267 -7.91 -25.61 8.07
CA ALA A 267 -7.52 -26.49 9.19
C ALA A 267 -6.21 -27.27 8.95
N ASN A 268 -5.83 -27.46 7.69
CA ASN A 268 -4.49 -27.80 7.25
C ASN A 268 -4.04 -26.67 6.29
N PRO A 269 -2.87 -26.04 6.50
CA PRO A 269 -2.46 -24.91 5.67
C PRO A 269 -2.10 -25.32 4.25
N LEU A 270 -1.86 -26.61 4.00
CA LEU A 270 -1.68 -27.17 2.65
C LEU A 270 -3.00 -27.77 2.18
N THR A 271 -3.76 -26.99 1.42
CA THR A 271 -5.07 -27.37 0.88
C THR A 271 -4.92 -28.07 -0.46
N GLY A 272 -5.55 -29.24 -0.63
CA GLY A 272 -5.42 -30.07 -1.82
C GLY A 272 -5.35 -31.57 -1.50
N PRO A 273 -4.57 -32.36 -2.28
CA PRO A 273 -3.67 -31.93 -3.34
C PRO A 273 -4.41 -31.45 -4.61
N LEU A 274 -3.91 -30.40 -5.25
CA LEU A 274 -4.41 -29.91 -6.55
C LEU A 274 -3.99 -30.84 -7.70
N ARG A 275 -2.77 -31.38 -7.60
CA ARG A 275 -2.15 -32.32 -8.54
C ARG A 275 -1.28 -33.30 -7.75
N GLN A 276 -1.09 -34.48 -8.31
CA GLN A 276 -0.15 -35.48 -7.79
C GLN A 276 0.44 -36.26 -8.96
N GLY A 277 1.67 -36.75 -8.81
CA GLY A 277 2.36 -37.48 -9.87
C GLY A 277 3.76 -37.89 -9.47
N THR A 278 4.64 -38.05 -10.46
CA THR A 278 6.05 -38.36 -10.25
C THR A 278 6.90 -37.35 -11.00
N LEU A 279 7.88 -36.75 -10.31
CA LEU A 279 8.82 -35.83 -10.92
C LEU A 279 9.73 -36.57 -11.93
N PRO A 280 10.22 -35.87 -12.97
CA PRO A 280 11.23 -36.38 -13.89
C PRO A 280 12.40 -37.05 -13.16
N GLU A 281 12.98 -38.10 -13.76
CA GLU A 281 14.05 -38.90 -13.13
C GLU A 281 15.26 -38.07 -12.67
N GLY A 282 15.55 -36.96 -13.36
CA GLY A 282 16.61 -36.01 -13.01
C GLY A 282 16.31 -35.08 -11.82
N LEU A 283 15.11 -35.14 -11.24
CA LEU A 283 14.67 -34.34 -10.08
C LEU A 283 14.45 -35.22 -8.83
N ARG A 284 15.34 -36.19 -8.63
CA ARG A 284 15.28 -37.15 -7.51
C ARG A 284 16.52 -37.02 -6.63
N ALA A 285 16.48 -37.64 -5.44
CA ALA A 285 17.53 -37.79 -4.42
C ALA A 285 18.70 -36.78 -4.46
N GLY A 286 18.77 -35.90 -3.45
CA GLY A 286 19.86 -34.93 -3.32
C GLY A 286 19.71 -33.69 -4.21
N ILE A 287 18.48 -33.39 -4.65
CA ILE A 287 18.14 -32.19 -5.42
C ILE A 287 17.36 -31.22 -4.53
N GLU A 288 17.79 -29.97 -4.51
CA GLU A 288 17.03 -28.83 -4.00
C GLU A 288 16.27 -28.17 -5.15
N LEU A 289 15.01 -27.78 -4.90
CA LEU A 289 14.19 -27.03 -5.83
C LEU A 289 13.97 -25.61 -5.32
N THR A 290 14.24 -24.62 -6.16
CA THR A 290 14.00 -23.20 -5.86
C THR A 290 13.01 -22.65 -6.87
N GLY A 291 11.83 -22.26 -6.43
CA GLY A 291 10.84 -21.60 -7.27
C GLY A 291 11.21 -20.15 -7.57
N ILE A 292 10.99 -19.71 -8.79
CA ILE A 292 11.25 -18.35 -9.26
C ILE A 292 10.05 -17.90 -10.08
N GLN A 293 9.64 -16.66 -9.89
CA GLN A 293 8.63 -16.03 -10.74
C GLN A 293 9.29 -14.92 -11.57
N SER A 294 8.88 -14.74 -12.82
CA SER A 294 9.24 -13.50 -13.52
C SER A 294 8.18 -12.44 -13.26
N LEU A 295 8.48 -11.19 -13.64
CA LEU A 295 7.40 -10.24 -13.88
C LEU A 295 6.44 -10.84 -14.91
N ARG A 296 5.13 -10.61 -14.73
CA ARG A 296 4.10 -11.10 -15.65
C ARG A 296 4.25 -10.36 -16.96
N ALA A 297 4.52 -11.06 -18.06
CA ALA A 297 4.48 -10.46 -19.39
C ALA A 297 3.04 -10.02 -19.74
N ILE A 298 2.92 -9.10 -20.69
CA ILE A 298 1.62 -8.74 -21.27
C ILE A 298 1.20 -9.89 -22.19
N ASP A 299 0.02 -10.47 -21.94
CA ASP A 299 -0.61 -11.40 -22.87
C ASP A 299 -1.12 -10.63 -24.10
N PRO A 300 -0.61 -10.88 -25.32
CA PRO A 300 -1.03 -10.15 -26.52
C PRO A 300 -2.52 -10.26 -26.85
N ALA A 301 -3.16 -11.39 -26.52
CA ALA A 301 -4.59 -11.57 -26.78
C ALA A 301 -5.42 -10.71 -25.82
N ARG A 302 -5.05 -10.69 -24.54
CA ARG A 302 -5.72 -9.87 -23.52
C ARG A 302 -5.40 -8.39 -23.68
N ALA A 303 -4.22 -8.03 -24.20
CA ALA A 303 -3.80 -6.66 -24.47
C ALA A 303 -4.73 -5.89 -25.43
N GLU A 304 -5.51 -6.61 -26.24
CA GLU A 304 -6.51 -6.06 -27.16
C GLU A 304 -7.95 -6.14 -26.62
N MET A 305 -8.14 -6.64 -25.39
CA MET A 305 -9.43 -6.76 -24.72
C MET A 305 -9.61 -5.65 -23.66
N PRO A 306 -10.45 -4.62 -23.93
CA PRO A 306 -10.75 -3.58 -22.94
C PRO A 306 -11.20 -4.16 -21.60
N GLY A 307 -10.84 -3.48 -20.52
CA GLY A 307 -11.16 -3.89 -19.16
C GLY A 307 -10.28 -4.99 -18.56
N THR A 308 -9.25 -5.47 -19.27
CA THR A 308 -8.26 -6.41 -18.71
C THR A 308 -6.99 -5.69 -18.25
N VAL A 309 -6.26 -6.29 -17.31
CA VAL A 309 -4.99 -5.71 -16.83
C VAL A 309 -3.96 -5.61 -17.95
N ASP A 310 -3.91 -6.60 -18.85
CA ASP A 310 -2.98 -6.58 -19.99
C ASP A 310 -3.31 -5.47 -20.98
N PHE A 311 -4.60 -5.16 -21.17
CA PHE A 311 -5.03 -3.98 -21.92
C PHE A 311 -4.60 -2.69 -21.22
N MET A 312 -4.83 -2.56 -19.91
CA MET A 312 -4.35 -1.41 -19.15
C MET A 312 -2.84 -1.23 -19.31
N ARG A 313 -2.05 -2.30 -19.19
CA ARG A 313 -0.59 -2.28 -19.32
C ARG A 313 -0.11 -1.93 -20.74
N SER A 314 -0.88 -2.34 -21.76
CA SER A 314 -0.56 -2.04 -23.15
C SER A 314 -0.82 -0.55 -23.47
N LYS A 315 -1.90 0.04 -22.94
CA LYS A 315 -2.33 1.40 -23.28
C LYS A 315 -1.89 2.51 -22.30
N ILE A 316 -1.79 2.21 -21.00
CA ILE A 316 -1.46 3.19 -19.95
C ILE A 316 0.03 3.11 -19.61
N LYS A 317 0.72 4.26 -19.65
CA LYS A 317 2.14 4.45 -19.30
C LYS A 317 2.33 5.30 -18.04
N HIS A 318 1.33 6.09 -17.66
CA HIS A 318 1.36 6.92 -16.46
C HIS A 318 0.13 6.68 -15.60
N VAL A 319 0.32 6.31 -14.34
CA VAL A 319 -0.73 6.31 -13.31
C VAL A 319 -0.49 7.51 -12.40
N VAL A 320 -1.49 8.39 -12.32
CA VAL A 320 -1.47 9.58 -11.46
C VAL A 320 -2.52 9.37 -10.37
N TYR A 321 -2.11 9.46 -9.11
CA TYR A 321 -2.99 9.25 -7.96
C TYR A 321 -3.05 10.51 -7.10
N LEU A 322 -4.20 11.18 -7.09
CA LEU A 322 -4.48 12.33 -6.22
C LEU A 322 -5.35 11.89 -5.06
N MET A 323 -4.84 12.06 -3.84
CA MET A 323 -5.57 11.76 -2.61
C MET A 323 -5.92 13.04 -1.87
N LEU A 324 -7.20 13.40 -1.93
CA LEU A 324 -7.84 14.54 -1.28
C LEU A 324 -8.26 14.20 0.17
N GLU A 325 -8.84 15.19 0.85
CA GLU A 325 -9.29 15.22 2.24
C GLU A 325 -10.70 15.80 2.34
N ASN A 326 -11.28 15.75 3.53
CA ASN A 326 -12.17 14.66 3.84
C ASN A 326 -13.60 14.95 3.36
N ARG A 327 -14.18 14.07 2.56
CA ARG A 327 -15.54 14.23 2.01
C ARG A 327 -16.19 12.86 1.82
N SER A 328 -17.39 12.69 2.37
CA SER A 328 -18.22 11.52 2.07
C SER A 328 -18.71 11.54 0.62
N PHE A 329 -19.03 10.37 0.06
CA PHE A 329 -19.55 10.29 -1.31
C PHE A 329 -20.85 11.08 -1.48
N ASP A 330 -21.83 10.84 -0.62
CA ASP A 330 -23.12 11.53 -0.65
C ASP A 330 -23.01 13.06 -0.58
N HIS A 331 -22.00 13.55 0.13
CA HIS A 331 -21.81 14.97 0.34
C HIS A 331 -21.35 15.74 -0.91
N VAL A 332 -20.55 15.13 -1.78
CA VAL A 332 -19.98 15.82 -2.98
C VAL A 332 -20.35 15.20 -4.33
N CYS A 333 -20.75 13.93 -4.35
CA CYS A 333 -21.11 13.18 -5.56
C CYS A 333 -22.52 12.57 -5.49
N GLY A 334 -23.22 12.66 -4.35
CA GLY A 334 -24.52 12.02 -4.15
C GLY A 334 -25.59 12.47 -5.15
N TRP A 335 -25.52 13.71 -5.64
CA TRP A 335 -26.46 14.29 -6.61
C TRP A 335 -25.99 14.20 -8.07
N LEU A 336 -24.93 13.42 -8.36
CA LEU A 336 -24.32 13.35 -9.69
C LEU A 336 -25.30 12.92 -10.80
N TYR A 337 -26.13 11.91 -10.50
CA TYR A 337 -27.18 11.42 -11.38
C TYR A 337 -28.54 11.45 -10.69
N GLY A 338 -29.58 11.78 -11.46
CA GLY A 338 -30.95 11.73 -10.97
C GLY A 338 -31.44 10.30 -10.75
N LYS A 339 -32.42 10.12 -9.86
CA LYS A 339 -33.09 8.83 -9.68
C LYS A 339 -33.70 8.37 -11.01
N GLY A 340 -33.28 7.18 -11.46
CA GLY A 340 -33.74 6.61 -12.73
C GLY A 340 -33.13 7.24 -13.99
N GLU A 341 -32.06 8.03 -13.86
CA GLU A 341 -31.33 8.53 -15.03
C GLU A 341 -30.81 7.35 -15.87
N THR A 342 -31.07 7.42 -17.18
CA THR A 342 -30.70 6.38 -18.14
C THR A 342 -29.41 6.76 -18.90
N GLY A 343 -28.76 5.76 -19.52
CA GLY A 343 -27.54 5.98 -20.30
C GLY A 343 -26.26 6.03 -19.46
N ILE A 344 -26.33 5.51 -18.22
CA ILE A 344 -25.16 5.24 -17.37
C ILE A 344 -24.54 3.91 -17.83
N ASN A 345 -23.21 3.90 -17.97
CA ASN A 345 -22.44 2.70 -18.27
C ASN A 345 -22.00 2.05 -16.95
N PHE A 346 -22.53 0.87 -16.63
CA PHE A 346 -22.12 0.16 -15.41
C PHE A 346 -20.96 -0.81 -15.67
N VAL A 347 -20.00 -0.87 -14.73
CA VAL A 347 -18.94 -1.87 -14.66
C VAL A 347 -19.04 -2.59 -13.32
N GLY A 348 -19.13 -3.92 -13.37
CA GLY A 348 -19.48 -4.72 -12.20
C GLY A 348 -21.00 -4.87 -12.11
N ASP A 349 -21.56 -4.62 -10.93
CA ASP A 349 -23.01 -4.65 -10.69
C ASP A 349 -23.74 -3.49 -11.42
N ASP A 350 -24.92 -3.77 -12.01
CA ASP A 350 -25.71 -2.85 -12.84
C ASP A 350 -26.90 -2.20 -12.12
N ARG A 351 -26.97 -2.28 -10.79
CA ARG A 351 -27.99 -1.59 -9.99
C ARG A 351 -27.96 -0.08 -10.23
N PRO A 352 -29.10 0.62 -10.07
CA PRO A 352 -29.16 2.07 -10.20
C PRO A 352 -28.07 2.77 -9.36
N PHE A 353 -27.64 3.95 -9.81
CA PHE A 353 -26.69 4.78 -9.09
C PHE A 353 -27.16 5.03 -7.65
N ASP A 354 -26.29 4.74 -6.68
CA ASP A 354 -26.60 4.73 -5.25
C ASP A 354 -26.33 6.13 -4.64
N GLY A 355 -27.04 7.14 -5.13
CA GLY A 355 -26.92 8.54 -4.71
C GLY A 355 -27.88 8.95 -3.59
N VAL A 356 -27.83 10.22 -3.19
CA VAL A 356 -28.69 10.75 -2.12
C VAL A 356 -30.14 10.93 -2.54
N ASP A 357 -31.02 10.94 -1.54
CA ASP A 357 -32.44 11.26 -1.67
C ASP A 357 -32.88 12.25 -0.59
N GLU A 358 -33.86 13.10 -0.92
CA GLU A 358 -34.39 14.12 0.01
C GLU A 358 -35.11 13.48 1.22
N GLY A 359 -35.50 12.21 1.14
CA GLY A 359 -36.08 11.45 2.25
C GLY A 359 -35.07 10.84 3.22
N MET A 360 -33.77 10.90 2.94
CA MET A 360 -32.72 10.40 3.85
C MET A 360 -32.56 11.33 5.05
N PHE A 361 -32.39 10.75 6.24
CA PHE A 361 -32.26 11.52 7.47
C PHE A 361 -31.38 10.83 8.50
N ASN A 362 -30.84 11.64 9.40
CA ASN A 362 -30.28 11.23 10.69
C ASN A 362 -31.17 11.75 11.82
N VAL A 363 -30.85 11.49 13.08
CA VAL A 363 -31.67 11.95 14.21
C VAL A 363 -30.90 12.88 15.12
N ASP A 364 -31.58 13.91 15.61
CA ASP A 364 -31.07 14.80 16.66
C ASP A 364 -31.82 14.53 17.98
N PRO A 365 -31.17 13.86 18.97
CA PRO A 365 -31.80 13.63 20.27
C PRO A 365 -31.88 14.89 21.15
N GLY A 366 -31.24 16.00 20.76
CA GLY A 366 -31.36 17.30 21.42
C GLY A 366 -32.65 18.04 21.04
N MET A 367 -33.32 17.64 19.96
CA MET A 367 -34.60 18.22 19.54
C MET A 367 -35.79 17.56 20.27
N PRO A 368 -36.89 18.29 20.51
CA PRO A 368 -38.09 17.71 21.12
C PRO A 368 -38.55 16.48 20.35
N GLU A 369 -38.81 15.39 21.07
CA GLU A 369 -39.36 14.18 20.47
C GLU A 369 -40.74 14.46 19.88
N LYS A 370 -41.03 13.83 18.74
CA LYS A 370 -42.35 13.82 18.14
C LYS A 370 -42.91 12.41 18.23
N ASP A 371 -44.05 12.25 18.88
CA ASP A 371 -44.70 10.96 19.11
C ASP A 371 -43.79 9.92 19.81
N GLY A 372 -42.92 10.40 20.71
CA GLY A 372 -41.96 9.56 21.44
C GLY A 372 -40.77 9.07 20.60
N LYS A 373 -40.49 9.74 19.46
CA LYS A 373 -39.36 9.43 18.58
C LYS A 373 -38.47 10.67 18.37
N PRO A 374 -37.14 10.49 18.24
CA PRO A 374 -36.23 11.58 17.87
C PRO A 374 -36.65 12.29 16.58
N THR A 375 -36.45 13.60 16.54
CA THR A 375 -36.79 14.41 15.35
C THR A 375 -35.77 14.15 14.22
N PRO A 376 -36.22 13.87 12.99
CA PRO A 376 -35.33 13.64 11.85
C PRO A 376 -34.69 14.94 11.36
N VAL A 377 -33.40 14.86 11.03
CA VAL A 377 -32.64 15.88 10.31
C VAL A 377 -32.37 15.34 8.91
N TYR A 378 -33.08 15.89 7.93
CA TYR A 378 -33.02 15.42 6.55
C TYR A 378 -31.79 15.94 5.81
N VAL A 379 -31.32 15.14 4.85
CA VAL A 379 -30.32 15.57 3.86
C VAL A 379 -30.80 16.85 3.17
N LYS A 380 -29.89 17.81 2.96
CA LYS A 380 -30.21 19.11 2.38
C LYS A 380 -29.17 19.53 1.34
N LYS A 381 -29.61 20.09 0.22
CA LYS A 381 -28.72 20.80 -0.72
C LYS A 381 -28.32 22.14 -0.13
N TYR A 382 -27.03 22.41 0.03
CA TYR A 382 -26.56 23.69 0.54
C TYR A 382 -27.03 24.81 -0.39
N LYS A 383 -27.68 25.84 0.16
CA LYS A 383 -28.25 26.98 -0.59
C LYS A 383 -29.06 26.54 -1.83
N ASN A 384 -29.87 25.49 -1.68
CA ASN A 384 -30.70 24.90 -2.74
C ASN A 384 -29.90 24.36 -3.94
N GLY A 385 -28.58 24.22 -3.83
CA GLY A 385 -27.70 23.82 -4.92
C GLY A 385 -27.18 24.97 -5.77
N GLU A 386 -27.38 26.23 -5.38
CA GLU A 386 -27.04 27.39 -6.19
C GLU A 386 -25.66 27.99 -5.81
N LEU A 387 -25.00 28.59 -6.81
CA LEU A 387 -23.81 29.44 -6.65
C LEU A 387 -24.21 30.92 -6.51
N SER A 388 -23.49 31.70 -5.69
CA SER A 388 -23.71 33.14 -5.57
C SER A 388 -22.47 33.87 -5.07
N ASP A 389 -22.31 35.13 -5.47
CA ASP A 389 -21.30 36.04 -4.92
C ASP A 389 -21.68 36.57 -3.50
N ASP A 390 -22.83 36.13 -2.95
CA ASP A 390 -23.35 36.56 -1.65
C ASP A 390 -22.98 35.63 -0.47
N TRP A 391 -22.56 34.39 -0.73
CA TRP A 391 -22.14 33.42 0.29
C TRP A 391 -20.93 32.60 -0.17
N ASP A 392 -20.18 32.05 0.79
CA ASP A 392 -19.08 31.14 0.49
C ASP A 392 -19.60 29.70 0.33
N LEU A 393 -18.88 28.89 -0.44
CA LEU A 393 -19.12 27.45 -0.58
C LEU A 393 -18.61 26.61 0.59
N ASP A 394 -18.26 27.23 1.71
CA ASP A 394 -17.99 26.54 2.96
C ASP A 394 -19.08 26.86 3.99
N PHE A 395 -19.67 25.82 4.56
CA PHE A 395 -20.72 25.93 5.58
C PHE A 395 -20.42 25.11 6.84
N LEU A 396 -19.37 24.29 6.84
CA LEU A 396 -18.96 23.54 8.02
C LEU A 396 -18.01 24.44 8.79
N PRO A 397 -18.46 25.08 9.90
CA PRO A 397 -17.64 26.06 10.59
C PRO A 397 -16.38 25.45 11.21
N GLU A 398 -16.44 24.16 11.52
CA GLU A 398 -15.42 23.40 12.21
C GLU A 398 -15.31 22.01 11.58
N ASP A 399 -14.17 21.38 11.83
CA ASP A 399 -13.89 20.00 11.42
C ASP A 399 -14.76 18.98 12.21
N PRO A 400 -15.66 18.22 11.55
CA PRO A 400 -16.50 17.25 12.26
C PRO A 400 -15.68 16.09 12.83
N TYR A 401 -16.17 15.43 13.88
CA TYR A 401 -15.46 14.33 14.52
C TYR A 401 -15.39 13.10 13.61
N HIS A 402 -14.17 12.60 13.40
CA HIS A 402 -13.90 11.49 12.47
C HIS A 402 -12.79 10.54 12.94
N ASP A 403 -12.44 10.58 14.23
CA ASP A 403 -11.64 9.54 14.86
C ASP A 403 -12.40 8.20 14.90
N LYS A 404 -11.68 7.07 15.00
CA LYS A 404 -12.26 5.72 14.98
C LYS A 404 -13.43 5.56 15.95
N SER A 405 -13.30 6.10 17.16
CA SER A 405 -14.36 6.07 18.17
C SER A 405 -15.64 6.75 17.69
N ASP A 406 -15.50 7.92 17.08
CA ASP A 406 -16.59 8.76 16.61
C ASP A 406 -17.28 8.12 15.41
N VAL A 407 -16.50 7.65 14.43
CA VAL A 407 -17.07 6.99 13.26
C VAL A 407 -17.81 5.71 13.65
N LEU A 408 -17.27 4.89 14.58
CA LEU A 408 -18.02 3.73 15.08
C LEU A 408 -19.34 4.13 15.75
N ARG A 409 -19.39 5.27 16.45
CA ARG A 409 -20.63 5.81 17.04
C ARG A 409 -21.60 6.33 15.99
N GLN A 410 -21.11 6.86 14.88
CA GLN A 410 -21.91 7.28 13.73
C GLN A 410 -22.53 6.07 13.01
N LEU A 411 -21.75 5.00 12.83
CA LEU A 411 -22.15 3.76 12.15
C LEU A 411 -23.14 2.92 12.98
N PHE A 412 -22.97 2.88 14.30
CA PHE A 412 -23.70 1.99 15.21
C PHE A 412 -24.50 2.76 16.28
N TYR A 413 -25.32 3.71 15.85
CA TYR A 413 -26.06 4.60 16.74
C TYR A 413 -27.03 3.86 17.65
N THR A 414 -27.82 2.94 17.09
CA THR A 414 -28.86 2.20 17.83
C THR A 414 -28.32 0.98 18.58
N ASN A 415 -27.08 0.58 18.29
CA ASN A 415 -26.45 -0.60 18.88
C ASN A 415 -24.99 -0.33 19.25
N ARG A 416 -24.74 0.15 20.47
CA ARG A 416 -23.39 0.45 20.99
C ARG A 416 -22.36 -0.67 20.75
N ASP A 417 -22.78 -1.94 20.85
CA ASP A 417 -21.90 -3.10 20.73
C ASP A 417 -21.95 -3.74 19.33
N GLY A 418 -22.53 -3.02 18.35
CA GLY A 418 -22.79 -3.53 17.01
C GLY A 418 -21.54 -4.04 16.29
N TYR A 419 -20.40 -3.35 16.42
CA TYR A 419 -19.13 -3.81 15.85
C TYR A 419 -18.72 -5.19 16.42
N ALA A 420 -18.73 -5.34 17.74
CA ALA A 420 -18.35 -6.58 18.43
C ALA A 420 -19.32 -7.73 18.12
N GLN A 421 -20.59 -7.41 17.88
CA GLN A 421 -21.63 -8.36 17.49
C GLN A 421 -21.64 -8.69 15.98
N ARG A 422 -20.76 -8.06 15.19
CA ARG A 422 -20.78 -8.10 13.72
C ARG A 422 -22.13 -7.70 13.11
N ALA A 423 -22.82 -6.74 13.73
CA ALA A 423 -24.07 -6.20 13.23
C ALA A 423 -23.85 -5.37 11.96
N ALA A 424 -24.88 -5.25 11.12
CA ALA A 424 -24.86 -4.28 10.03
C ALA A 424 -24.97 -2.85 10.61
N PRO A 425 -24.16 -1.88 10.15
CA PRO A 425 -24.32 -0.48 10.51
C PRO A 425 -25.72 0.06 10.24
N ASP A 426 -26.17 1.02 11.04
CA ASP A 426 -27.44 1.73 10.86
C ASP A 426 -27.26 3.15 10.29
N MET A 427 -26.03 3.68 10.29
CA MET A 427 -25.66 5.01 9.78
C MET A 427 -26.42 6.16 10.47
N GLY A 428 -27.00 5.92 11.65
CA GLY A 428 -27.97 6.80 12.31
C GLY A 428 -27.36 7.84 13.24
N GLY A 429 -26.04 7.91 13.38
CA GLY A 429 -25.38 8.67 14.46
C GLY A 429 -24.60 9.92 14.07
N PHE A 430 -24.57 10.32 12.80
CA PHE A 430 -23.77 11.45 12.32
C PHE A 430 -24.14 12.78 12.97
N VAL A 431 -25.42 13.13 13.03
CA VAL A 431 -25.88 14.37 13.67
C VAL A 431 -25.69 14.29 15.18
N TRP A 432 -26.04 13.16 15.79
CA TRP A 432 -25.88 12.98 17.23
C TRP A 432 -24.42 13.11 17.71
N ASN A 433 -23.48 12.47 17.00
CA ASN A 433 -22.07 12.47 17.40
C ASN A 433 -21.40 13.83 17.14
N ASN A 434 -21.74 14.51 16.05
CA ASN A 434 -21.17 15.83 15.73
C ASN A 434 -21.86 17.00 16.45
N GLY A 435 -23.13 16.86 16.82
CA GLY A 435 -23.92 17.92 17.45
C GLY A 435 -24.31 19.08 16.52
N VAL A 436 -24.12 18.92 15.21
CA VAL A 436 -24.44 19.92 14.18
C VAL A 436 -25.29 19.28 13.08
N HIS A 437 -26.14 20.07 12.42
CA HIS A 437 -27.04 19.56 11.36
C HIS A 437 -26.39 19.63 9.99
N GLU A 438 -25.36 20.46 9.85
CA GLU A 438 -24.61 20.75 8.64
C GLU A 438 -23.91 19.50 8.08
N VAL A 439 -23.59 18.49 8.90
CA VAL A 439 -23.07 17.19 8.42
C VAL A 439 -24.06 16.44 7.52
N MET A 440 -25.33 16.85 7.48
CA MET A 440 -26.36 16.34 6.55
C MET A 440 -26.51 17.19 5.29
N TRP A 441 -25.80 18.30 5.16
CA TRP A 441 -25.87 19.14 3.98
C TRP A 441 -24.93 18.61 2.89
N THR A 442 -25.26 18.88 1.64
CA THR A 442 -24.64 18.27 0.45
C THR A 442 -24.45 19.33 -0.63
N TYR A 443 -23.45 19.13 -1.50
CA TYR A 443 -23.20 19.97 -2.67
C TYR A 443 -23.77 19.33 -3.93
N THR A 444 -24.20 20.17 -4.88
CA THR A 444 -24.71 19.71 -6.18
C THR A 444 -23.63 19.77 -7.27
N PRO A 445 -23.85 19.14 -8.44
CA PRO A 445 -22.97 19.30 -9.60
C PRO A 445 -22.80 20.75 -10.08
N GLU A 446 -23.73 21.65 -9.78
CA GLU A 446 -23.58 23.08 -10.08
C GLU A 446 -22.56 23.75 -9.14
N GLN A 447 -22.52 23.33 -7.88
CA GLN A 447 -21.61 23.88 -6.87
C GLN A 447 -20.20 23.30 -6.94
N LEU A 448 -20.06 22.03 -7.33
CA LEU A 448 -18.78 21.33 -7.52
C LEU A 448 -18.62 20.82 -8.97
N PRO A 449 -18.56 21.73 -9.96
CA PRO A 449 -18.64 21.41 -11.38
C PRO A 449 -17.42 20.68 -11.93
N VAL A 450 -16.24 20.82 -11.33
CA VAL A 450 -15.01 20.13 -11.76
C VAL A 450 -15.04 18.70 -11.27
N LEU A 451 -15.24 18.47 -9.97
CA LEU A 451 -15.30 17.11 -9.41
C LEU A 451 -16.44 16.29 -10.07
N ASN A 452 -17.65 16.85 -10.10
CA ASN A 452 -18.81 16.17 -10.72
C ASN A 452 -18.69 16.10 -12.25
N GLY A 453 -18.06 17.10 -12.88
CA GLY A 453 -17.81 17.10 -14.32
C GLY A 453 -16.84 16.01 -14.76
N LEU A 454 -15.78 15.76 -13.97
CA LEU A 454 -14.87 14.63 -14.19
C LEU A 454 -15.57 13.29 -13.94
N ALA A 455 -16.35 13.17 -12.86
CA ALA A 455 -17.14 11.97 -12.58
C ALA A 455 -18.11 11.64 -13.73
N LYS A 456 -18.82 12.64 -14.26
CA LYS A 456 -19.78 12.48 -15.35
C LYS A 456 -19.10 12.27 -16.71
N GLY A 457 -17.98 12.93 -16.94
CA GLY A 457 -17.21 12.83 -18.18
C GLY A 457 -16.40 11.54 -18.30
N PHE A 458 -16.19 10.81 -17.21
CA PHE A 458 -15.40 9.58 -17.16
C PHE A 458 -16.08 8.53 -16.27
N GLY A 459 -15.38 8.02 -15.24
CA GLY A 459 -15.87 6.99 -14.34
C GLY A 459 -15.85 7.42 -12.87
N VAL A 460 -16.86 7.01 -12.11
CA VAL A 460 -16.95 7.19 -10.66
C VAL A 460 -17.40 5.89 -9.97
N SER A 461 -16.88 5.61 -8.79
CA SER A 461 -17.38 4.52 -7.95
C SER A 461 -18.36 5.07 -6.93
N ASP A 462 -19.57 4.51 -6.90
CA ASP A 462 -20.56 4.72 -5.83
C ASP A 462 -20.51 3.59 -4.79
N ALA A 463 -19.44 2.81 -4.76
CA ALA A 463 -19.22 1.71 -3.82
C ALA A 463 -17.74 1.59 -3.41
N TRP A 464 -17.07 2.74 -3.22
CA TRP A 464 -15.71 2.83 -2.70
C TRP A 464 -15.71 3.37 -1.28
N PHE A 465 -15.12 2.64 -0.34
CA PHE A 465 -15.15 2.94 1.08
C PHE A 465 -13.78 3.38 1.57
N SER A 466 -13.74 4.22 2.62
CA SER A 466 -12.50 4.36 3.37
C SER A 466 -12.12 3.01 3.99
N ALA A 467 -10.82 2.73 4.11
CA ALA A 467 -10.36 1.41 4.50
C ALA A 467 -10.77 1.05 5.94
N MET A 468 -10.94 2.00 6.84
CA MET A 468 -11.49 1.75 8.16
C MET A 468 -12.32 2.95 8.65
N PRO A 469 -13.26 2.74 9.60
CA PRO A 469 -13.88 3.83 10.32
C PRO A 469 -12.82 4.58 11.11
N GLY A 470 -12.48 5.80 10.69
CA GLY A 470 -11.49 6.62 11.37
C GLY A 470 -10.84 7.63 10.44
N ALA A 471 -9.76 8.23 10.95
CA ALA A 471 -9.16 9.42 10.41
C ALA A 471 -8.19 9.17 9.22
N THR A 472 -7.57 10.25 8.77
CA THR A 472 -6.64 10.35 7.65
C THR A 472 -5.50 9.33 7.69
N ASP A 473 -4.63 9.36 8.69
CA ASP A 473 -3.36 8.63 8.63
C ASP A 473 -3.55 7.11 8.52
N PRO A 474 -4.45 6.45 9.28
CA PRO A 474 -4.72 5.03 9.10
C PRO A 474 -5.29 4.66 7.73
N ASN A 475 -6.16 5.50 7.15
CA ASN A 475 -6.75 5.25 5.84
C ASN A 475 -5.75 5.47 4.69
N ARG A 476 -4.89 6.49 4.80
CA ARG A 476 -3.73 6.67 3.91
C ARG A 476 -2.74 5.53 4.05
N ALA A 477 -2.43 5.09 5.27
CA ALA A 477 -1.56 3.96 5.53
C ALA A 477 -2.05 2.68 4.84
N MET A 478 -3.36 2.40 4.88
CA MET A 478 -3.96 1.26 4.19
C MET A 478 -3.76 1.35 2.67
N SER A 479 -3.90 2.55 2.10
CA SER A 479 -3.69 2.78 0.67
C SER A 479 -2.23 2.54 0.23
N PHE A 480 -1.26 2.82 1.11
CA PHE A 480 0.16 2.74 0.75
C PHE A 480 0.88 1.49 1.24
N THR A 481 0.38 0.84 2.28
CA THR A 481 1.05 -0.29 2.96
C THR A 481 0.18 -1.54 3.08
N GLY A 482 -1.10 -1.45 2.70
CA GLY A 482 -2.08 -2.53 2.92
C GLY A 482 -2.50 -2.71 4.38
N SER A 483 -2.07 -1.82 5.28
CA SER A 483 -2.34 -1.86 6.72
C SER A 483 -2.51 -0.45 7.34
N ALA A 484 -3.23 -0.37 8.45
CA ALA A 484 -3.30 0.82 9.30
C ALA A 484 -2.05 1.03 10.20
N LEU A 485 -1.00 0.22 10.04
CA LEU A 485 0.25 0.28 10.82
C LEU A 485 0.03 0.17 12.34
N GLY A 486 -1.04 -0.53 12.74
CA GLY A 486 -1.46 -0.68 14.14
C GLY A 486 -2.02 0.59 14.78
N GLN A 487 -2.27 1.65 14.00
CA GLN A 487 -2.77 2.95 14.49
C GLN A 487 -4.29 3.03 14.35
N LEU A 488 -4.96 3.60 15.35
CA LEU A 488 -6.42 3.75 15.37
C LEU A 488 -6.90 5.12 14.87
N ASN A 489 -6.10 6.16 15.08
CA ASN A 489 -6.40 7.57 14.76
C ASN A 489 -5.14 8.23 14.19
N ASN A 490 -5.24 9.52 13.85
CA ASN A 490 -4.13 10.31 13.36
C ASN A 490 -2.91 10.29 14.32
N PHE A 491 -1.74 10.02 13.76
CA PHE A 491 -0.43 10.01 14.40
C PHE A 491 0.56 10.98 13.73
N GLN A 492 0.06 11.88 12.88
CA GLN A 492 0.81 12.90 12.15
C GLN A 492 1.32 14.09 13.00
N ASN A 493 1.33 13.99 14.32
CA ASN A 493 1.71 15.09 15.21
C ASN A 493 2.66 14.68 16.35
N GLY A 494 3.40 15.65 16.88
CA GLY A 494 4.19 15.51 18.09
C GLY A 494 5.45 14.65 17.94
N THR A 495 5.89 14.08 19.05
CA THR A 495 7.11 13.27 19.15
C THR A 495 7.01 11.98 18.33
N GLN A 496 5.84 11.34 18.33
CA GLN A 496 5.60 10.12 17.55
C GLN A 496 5.84 10.38 16.06
N TYR A 497 5.28 11.45 15.50
CA TYR A 497 5.50 11.83 14.11
C TYR A 497 6.97 12.08 13.79
N THR A 498 7.62 12.98 14.55
CA THR A 498 9.03 13.38 14.33
C THR A 498 9.99 12.20 14.22
N TYR A 499 9.79 11.16 15.06
CA TYR A 499 10.65 9.98 15.11
C TYR A 499 10.07 8.76 14.40
N TRP A 500 8.93 8.92 13.71
CA TRP A 500 8.24 7.82 13.02
C TRP A 500 9.18 7.06 12.06
N PRO A 501 9.97 7.70 11.19
CA PRO A 501 10.83 6.98 10.25
C PRO A 501 12.00 6.22 10.90
N LEU A 502 12.25 6.42 12.20
CA LEU A 502 13.31 5.73 12.93
C LEU A 502 12.88 4.36 13.46
N SER A 503 11.60 4.01 13.30
CA SER A 503 11.05 2.73 13.73
C SER A 503 10.74 1.83 12.51
N PRO A 504 10.85 0.50 12.66
CA PRO A 504 10.41 -0.44 11.64
C PRO A 504 8.92 -0.34 11.35
N HIS A 505 8.54 -0.44 10.09
CA HIS A 505 7.15 -0.38 9.60
C HIS A 505 6.89 -1.51 8.61
N ARG A 506 5.61 -1.78 8.34
CA ARG A 506 5.20 -2.63 7.23
C ARG A 506 5.58 -1.98 5.90
N GLN A 507 6.00 -2.81 4.95
CA GLN A 507 6.48 -2.31 3.68
C GLN A 507 5.40 -1.57 2.90
N SER A 508 5.79 -0.49 2.25
CA SER A 508 4.91 0.26 1.35
C SER A 508 4.98 -0.24 -0.09
N MET A 509 4.04 0.21 -0.92
CA MET A 509 4.03 -0.07 -2.35
C MET A 509 5.35 0.35 -3.00
N TRP A 510 5.97 1.45 -2.58
CA TRP A 510 7.27 1.89 -3.10
C TRP A 510 8.39 0.90 -2.77
N LYS A 511 8.35 0.30 -1.57
CA LYS A 511 9.29 -0.77 -1.19
C LYS A 511 9.14 -2.00 -2.08
N VAL A 512 7.90 -2.37 -2.41
CA VAL A 512 7.60 -3.47 -3.35
C VAL A 512 8.08 -3.13 -4.76
N LEU A 513 7.78 -1.93 -5.26
CA LEU A 513 8.24 -1.44 -6.57
C LEU A 513 9.77 -1.48 -6.66
N TRP A 514 10.46 -0.96 -5.64
CA TRP A 514 11.91 -0.90 -5.58
C TRP A 514 12.57 -2.28 -5.56
N SER A 515 12.04 -3.18 -4.74
CA SER A 515 12.51 -4.58 -4.65
C SER A 515 12.29 -5.34 -5.98
N ASN A 516 11.37 -4.87 -6.82
CA ASN A 516 11.11 -5.36 -8.17
C ASN A 516 11.69 -4.44 -9.27
N GLY A 517 12.68 -3.60 -8.93
CA GLY A 517 13.49 -2.83 -9.87
C GLY A 517 12.79 -1.65 -10.55
N PHE A 518 11.62 -1.24 -10.06
CA PHE A 518 10.91 -0.07 -10.58
C PHE A 518 11.34 1.19 -9.83
N THR A 519 11.89 2.15 -10.57
CA THR A 519 12.42 3.41 -10.05
C THR A 519 11.70 4.64 -10.57
N ASP A 520 10.86 4.49 -11.60
CA ASP A 520 10.20 5.58 -12.29
C ASP A 520 8.90 5.99 -11.60
N TRP A 521 9.05 6.63 -10.45
CA TRP A 521 7.95 7.18 -9.67
C TRP A 521 8.36 8.48 -8.99
N LYS A 522 7.38 9.32 -8.64
CA LYS A 522 7.63 10.57 -7.92
C LYS A 522 6.45 10.93 -7.01
N ILE A 523 6.77 11.53 -5.87
CA ILE A 523 5.80 12.18 -4.98
C ILE A 523 5.80 13.67 -5.29
N TYR A 524 4.65 14.22 -5.61
CA TYR A 524 4.46 15.64 -5.85
C TYR A 524 3.60 16.23 -4.73
N ASN A 525 4.19 17.14 -3.95
CA ASN A 525 3.55 17.72 -2.77
C ASN A 525 3.21 19.20 -2.95
N SER A 526 2.09 19.63 -2.38
CA SER A 526 1.71 21.05 -2.38
C SER A 526 2.28 21.80 -1.17
N VAL A 527 2.35 21.14 -0.02
CA VAL A 527 2.82 21.71 1.25
C VAL A 527 3.48 20.62 2.11
N GLU A 528 4.28 21.03 3.09
CA GLU A 528 4.91 20.15 4.07
C GLU A 528 4.15 20.22 5.41
N TRP A 529 3.98 19.05 6.05
CA TRP A 529 3.39 18.93 7.37
C TRP A 529 4.49 18.77 8.42
N MET A 530 4.58 19.74 9.35
CA MET A 530 5.67 19.83 10.35
C MET A 530 7.09 19.76 9.74
N ASN A 531 7.31 20.41 8.59
CA ASN A 531 8.56 20.37 7.80
C ASN A 531 8.87 19.02 7.13
N PHE A 532 7.86 18.18 6.96
CA PHE A 532 8.00 16.90 6.28
C PHE A 532 6.99 16.77 5.13
N VAL A 533 7.43 16.16 4.04
CA VAL A 533 6.52 15.69 2.99
C VAL A 533 5.75 14.51 3.55
N HIS A 534 4.45 14.69 3.82
CA HIS A 534 3.65 13.81 4.67
C HIS A 534 3.69 12.35 4.19
N THR A 535 3.42 12.13 2.90
CA THR A 535 3.41 10.79 2.30
C THR A 535 4.77 10.09 2.40
N TYR A 536 5.86 10.82 2.09
CA TYR A 536 7.21 10.28 2.20
C TYR A 536 7.55 9.94 3.65
N HIS A 537 7.27 10.86 4.57
CA HIS A 537 7.66 10.73 5.97
C HIS A 537 6.97 9.56 6.68
N LEU A 538 5.66 9.40 6.49
CA LEU A 538 4.92 8.33 7.18
C LEU A 538 5.06 6.96 6.54
N PHE A 539 5.17 6.89 5.21
CA PHE A 539 4.95 5.64 4.48
C PHE A 539 6.15 5.16 3.65
N LEU A 540 7.25 5.92 3.58
CA LEU A 540 8.41 5.53 2.75
C LEU A 540 9.76 5.74 3.44
N GLN A 541 9.94 6.85 4.13
CA GLN A 541 11.20 7.20 4.79
C GLN A 541 11.62 6.10 5.77
N GLY A 542 12.89 5.69 5.72
CA GLY A 542 13.43 4.60 6.55
C GLY A 542 13.24 3.19 5.96
N GLN A 543 12.42 3.02 4.92
CA GLN A 543 12.20 1.72 4.29
C GLN A 543 13.19 1.40 3.16
N ILE A 544 13.75 2.42 2.50
CA ILE A 544 14.65 2.23 1.34
C ILE A 544 15.87 3.17 1.48
N PRO A 545 17.00 2.69 2.04
CA PRO A 545 18.16 3.51 2.36
C PRO A 545 18.75 4.26 1.15
N SER A 546 18.76 3.64 -0.04
CA SER A 546 19.26 4.28 -1.26
C SER A 546 18.35 5.42 -1.76
N VAL A 547 17.03 5.31 -1.58
CA VAL A 547 16.06 6.39 -1.87
C VAL A 547 16.20 7.52 -0.87
N ASP A 548 16.27 7.20 0.42
CA ASP A 548 16.47 8.20 1.49
C ASP A 548 17.78 8.98 1.27
N ALA A 549 18.84 8.28 0.86
CA ALA A 549 20.12 8.89 0.51
C ALA A 549 20.02 9.75 -0.76
N ALA A 550 19.29 9.30 -1.78
CA ALA A 550 19.07 10.07 -3.00
C ALA A 550 18.28 11.35 -2.76
N ILE A 551 17.22 11.30 -1.95
CA ILE A 551 16.42 12.48 -1.55
C ILE A 551 17.26 13.45 -0.72
N THR A 552 18.07 12.92 0.21
CA THR A 552 19.00 13.73 1.01
C THR A 552 20.04 14.45 0.14
N GLN A 553 20.53 13.80 -0.92
CA GLN A 553 21.49 14.39 -1.87
C GLN A 553 20.82 15.39 -2.81
N ASN A 554 19.64 15.05 -3.32
CA ASN A 554 18.84 15.88 -4.21
C ASN A 554 17.36 15.50 -4.08
N ARG A 555 16.58 16.34 -3.39
CA ARG A 555 15.15 16.14 -3.16
C ARG A 555 14.39 15.84 -4.45
N SER A 556 14.70 16.56 -5.53
CA SER A 556 14.10 16.44 -6.86
C SER A 556 14.22 15.07 -7.53
N SER A 557 15.05 14.17 -6.98
CA SER A 557 15.18 12.79 -7.46
C SER A 557 13.84 12.05 -7.36
N PHE A 558 13.08 12.26 -6.29
CA PHE A 558 11.82 11.54 -6.01
C PHE A 558 10.71 12.41 -5.44
N ILE A 559 11.00 13.68 -5.11
CA ILE A 559 10.04 14.60 -4.51
C ILE A 559 10.09 15.94 -5.25
N GLU A 560 8.95 16.41 -5.72
CA GLU A 560 8.80 17.72 -6.37
C GLU A 560 7.51 18.43 -5.93
N GLY A 561 7.32 19.67 -6.36
CA GLY A 561 6.07 20.41 -6.11
C GLY A 561 4.97 20.10 -7.14
N ILE A 562 3.70 20.32 -6.80
CA ILE A 562 2.57 20.19 -7.74
C ILE A 562 2.70 21.09 -8.98
N ASP A 563 3.33 22.26 -8.87
CA ASP A 563 3.61 23.09 -10.06
C ASP A 563 4.60 22.44 -11.02
N GLN A 564 5.57 21.68 -10.49
CA GLN A 564 6.48 20.89 -11.31
C GLN A 564 5.75 19.71 -11.96
N PHE A 565 4.81 19.06 -11.26
CA PHE A 565 3.94 18.05 -11.88
C PHE A 565 3.19 18.61 -13.10
N LYS A 566 2.56 19.79 -12.97
CA LYS A 566 1.85 20.44 -14.08
C LYS A 566 2.78 20.73 -15.26
N GLN A 567 4.03 21.09 -15.00
CA GLN A 567 5.05 21.29 -16.03
C GLN A 567 5.48 19.96 -16.68
N ASP A 568 5.72 18.93 -15.88
CA ASP A 568 6.11 17.58 -16.35
C ASP A 568 5.00 16.98 -17.23
N ALA A 569 3.74 17.12 -16.82
CA ALA A 569 2.56 16.72 -17.60
C ALA A 569 2.53 17.38 -18.99
N ARG A 570 2.63 18.71 -19.04
CA ARG A 570 2.64 19.47 -20.30
C ARG A 570 3.85 19.15 -21.18
N ALA A 571 4.98 18.80 -20.57
CA ALA A 571 6.23 18.51 -21.26
C ALA A 571 6.38 17.03 -21.69
N GLY A 572 5.45 16.14 -21.30
CA GLY A 572 5.58 14.70 -21.56
C GLY A 572 6.69 14.02 -20.76
N LYS A 573 6.92 14.49 -19.53
CA LYS A 573 7.98 14.01 -18.61
C LYS A 573 7.42 13.38 -17.34
N LEU A 574 6.16 12.96 -17.34
CA LEU A 574 5.57 12.28 -16.19
C LEU A 574 6.33 10.98 -15.91
N PRO A 575 6.58 10.64 -14.64
CA PRO A 575 7.04 9.30 -14.29
C PRO A 575 5.92 8.28 -14.52
N ALA A 576 6.26 6.98 -14.54
CA ALA A 576 5.28 5.91 -14.63
C ALA A 576 4.24 5.97 -13.49
N PHE A 577 4.66 6.29 -12.26
CA PHE A 577 3.74 6.52 -11.13
C PHE A 577 3.94 7.90 -10.48
N SER A 578 2.89 8.73 -10.47
CA SER A 578 2.87 10.02 -9.80
C SER A 578 1.89 10.00 -8.62
N MET A 579 2.39 10.16 -7.40
CA MET A 579 1.55 10.38 -6.21
C MET A 579 1.41 11.89 -5.97
N LEU A 580 0.19 12.41 -5.97
CA LEU A 580 -0.11 13.82 -5.73
C LEU A 580 -0.76 13.99 -4.36
N GLU A 581 -0.21 14.89 -3.55
CA GLU A 581 -0.84 15.32 -2.31
C GLU A 581 -1.24 16.81 -2.38
N PRO A 582 -2.47 17.14 -1.95
CA PRO A 582 -3.01 18.48 -2.06
C PRO A 582 -2.37 19.43 -1.05
N ALA A 583 -2.73 20.71 -1.14
CA ALA A 583 -2.43 21.69 -0.10
C ALA A 583 -3.40 21.44 1.04
N TRP A 584 -2.96 20.62 1.99
CA TRP A 584 -3.60 20.36 3.27
C TRP A 584 -3.94 21.67 3.98
N ILE A 585 -2.93 22.53 4.03
CA ILE A 585 -2.90 23.83 4.69
C ILE A 585 -2.30 24.80 3.67
N ALA A 586 -2.88 25.99 3.54
CA ALA A 586 -2.28 27.07 2.78
C ALA A 586 -2.53 28.41 3.47
N THR A 587 -1.61 29.34 3.24
CA THR A 587 -1.75 30.76 3.60
C THR A 587 -2.85 31.45 2.77
N SER A 588 -3.30 30.87 1.68
CA SER A 588 -4.54 31.25 1.01
C SER A 588 -5.03 30.08 0.17
N GLY A 589 -6.28 29.67 0.35
CA GLY A 589 -6.95 28.60 -0.42
C GLY A 589 -6.28 27.22 -0.34
N THR A 590 -6.75 26.36 0.58
CA THR A 590 -6.39 24.93 0.59
C THR A 590 -6.95 24.22 -0.64
N SER A 591 -6.23 23.25 -1.21
CA SER A 591 -6.73 22.43 -2.33
C SER A 591 -7.18 21.04 -1.91
N SER A 592 -7.23 20.78 -0.61
CA SER A 592 -7.47 19.45 -0.04
C SER A 592 -8.91 19.00 -0.04
N TYR A 593 -9.88 19.93 -0.14
CA TYR A 593 -11.31 19.67 0.15
C TYR A 593 -11.60 19.33 1.62
N HIS A 594 -10.68 19.56 2.56
CA HIS A 594 -10.95 19.30 3.99
C HIS A 594 -12.15 20.12 4.52
N PRO A 595 -12.95 19.63 5.49
CA PRO A 595 -13.98 20.43 6.15
C PRO A 595 -13.42 21.72 6.78
N GLY A 596 -14.18 22.80 6.73
CA GLY A 596 -13.73 24.13 7.19
C GLY A 596 -12.73 24.81 6.26
N ALA A 597 -12.59 24.34 5.02
CA ALA A 597 -11.68 24.90 4.02
C ALA A 597 -12.44 25.26 2.73
N ASP A 598 -12.00 26.31 2.03
CA ASP A 598 -12.69 26.81 0.84
C ASP A 598 -12.69 25.79 -0.30
N LEU A 599 -13.87 25.48 -0.85
CA LEU A 599 -14.01 24.51 -1.93
C LEU A 599 -13.64 25.05 -3.31
N VAL A 600 -13.77 26.35 -3.54
CA VAL A 600 -13.45 26.97 -4.84
C VAL A 600 -11.96 26.76 -5.20
N PRO A 601 -10.97 27.02 -4.31
CA PRO A 601 -9.56 26.70 -4.58
C PRO A 601 -9.30 25.22 -4.85
N GLY A 602 -9.99 24.30 -4.16
CA GLY A 602 -9.93 22.86 -4.43
C GLY A 602 -10.34 22.52 -5.86
N GLU A 603 -11.49 23.02 -6.30
CA GLU A 603 -11.99 22.83 -7.66
C GLU A 603 -11.08 23.46 -8.72
N VAL A 604 -10.51 24.64 -8.45
CA VAL A 604 -9.53 25.29 -9.33
C VAL A 604 -8.28 24.43 -9.45
N ALA A 605 -7.69 23.97 -8.35
CA ALA A 605 -6.48 23.15 -8.35
C ALA A 605 -6.70 21.80 -9.08
N LEU A 606 -7.84 21.16 -8.83
CA LEU A 606 -8.22 19.93 -9.54
C LEU A 606 -8.34 20.17 -11.05
N ASN A 607 -8.96 21.27 -11.45
CA ASN A 607 -9.08 21.64 -12.87
C ASN A 607 -7.71 21.94 -13.49
N GLU A 608 -6.80 22.62 -12.79
CA GLU A 608 -5.45 22.89 -13.30
C GLU A 608 -4.63 21.61 -13.51
N ILE A 609 -4.74 20.64 -12.60
CA ILE A 609 -4.14 19.30 -12.72
C ILE A 609 -4.71 18.59 -13.95
N TYR A 610 -6.04 18.57 -14.08
CA TYR A 610 -6.72 17.96 -15.21
C TYR A 610 -6.32 18.60 -16.55
N GLU A 611 -6.34 19.93 -16.65
CA GLU A 611 -5.96 20.66 -17.86
C GLU A 611 -4.48 20.47 -18.22
N ALA A 612 -3.58 20.38 -17.22
CA ALA A 612 -2.17 20.06 -17.47
C ALA A 612 -1.99 18.65 -18.06
N LEU A 613 -2.73 17.67 -17.55
CA LEU A 613 -2.74 16.31 -18.10
C LEU A 613 -3.36 16.26 -19.50
N LYS A 614 -4.52 16.89 -19.70
CA LYS A 614 -5.26 16.94 -20.97
C LYS A 614 -4.45 17.60 -22.08
N ALA A 615 -3.69 18.66 -21.75
CA ALA A 615 -2.83 19.37 -22.70
C ALA A 615 -1.49 18.65 -22.96
N GLY A 616 -1.14 17.66 -22.13
CA GLY A 616 0.12 16.92 -22.24
C GLY A 616 0.11 15.90 -23.39
N PRO A 617 1.28 15.60 -23.99
CA PRO A 617 1.38 14.63 -25.07
C PRO A 617 1.02 13.19 -24.65
N ALA A 618 1.13 12.89 -23.34
CA ALA A 618 0.83 11.59 -22.76
C ALA A 618 -0.65 11.41 -22.36
N TRP A 619 -1.56 12.34 -22.69
CA TRP A 619 -2.97 12.27 -22.28
C TRP A 619 -3.65 10.91 -22.58
N LYS A 620 -3.40 10.36 -23.77
CA LYS A 620 -3.94 9.06 -24.20
C LYS A 620 -3.29 7.86 -23.51
N GLU A 621 -2.23 8.06 -22.74
CA GLU A 621 -1.47 7.04 -22.01
C GLU A 621 -1.55 7.22 -20.49
N THR A 622 -2.38 8.16 -20.01
CA THR A 622 -2.52 8.46 -18.59
C THR A 622 -3.82 7.89 -18.02
N LEU A 623 -3.71 7.32 -16.83
CA LEU A 623 -4.82 7.03 -15.93
C LEU A 623 -4.71 7.95 -14.71
N PHE A 624 -5.67 8.87 -14.56
CA PHE A 624 -5.73 9.78 -13.43
C PHE A 624 -6.82 9.32 -12.45
N VAL A 625 -6.42 8.97 -11.24
CA VAL A 625 -7.29 8.49 -10.16
C VAL A 625 -7.37 9.59 -9.10
N ILE A 626 -8.58 10.05 -8.83
CA ILE A 626 -8.89 11.03 -7.79
C ILE A 626 -9.66 10.31 -6.71
N THR A 627 -9.18 10.35 -5.47
CA THR A 627 -9.88 9.77 -4.33
C THR A 627 -9.75 10.66 -3.12
N PHE A 628 -10.48 10.30 -2.07
CA PHE A 628 -10.32 10.86 -0.74
C PHE A 628 -9.67 9.80 0.16
N ASP A 629 -9.07 10.24 1.25
CA ASP A 629 -8.61 9.37 2.33
C ASP A 629 -9.79 8.80 3.14
N GLU A 630 -10.73 9.67 3.53
CA GLU A 630 -11.89 9.39 4.38
C GLU A 630 -13.02 10.47 4.26
N HIS A 631 -14.11 10.34 5.02
CA HIS A 631 -15.36 11.10 4.91
C HIS A 631 -15.48 12.41 5.73
N GLY A 632 -14.64 12.62 6.73
CA GLY A 632 -14.55 13.80 7.60
C GLY A 632 -15.65 13.90 8.64
N GLY A 633 -16.27 12.78 9.02
CA GLY A 633 -17.42 12.79 9.95
C GLY A 633 -18.73 13.23 9.30
N ILE A 634 -18.73 13.41 7.97
CA ILE A 634 -19.85 13.85 7.16
C ILE A 634 -20.72 12.65 6.73
N PHE A 635 -22.04 12.84 6.71
CA PHE A 635 -23.01 11.77 6.45
C PHE A 635 -22.83 11.11 5.07
N ASP A 636 -22.98 9.78 5.04
CA ASP A 636 -23.33 8.98 3.87
C ASP A 636 -24.31 7.91 4.31
N HIS A 637 -25.26 7.57 3.43
CA HIS A 637 -26.32 6.63 3.75
C HIS A 637 -25.92 5.15 3.57
N VAL A 638 -24.84 4.86 2.84
CA VAL A 638 -24.44 3.49 2.49
C VAL A 638 -23.68 2.86 3.63
N LYS A 639 -24.17 1.70 4.08
CA LYS A 639 -23.58 0.91 5.16
C LYS A 639 -22.27 0.30 4.70
N PRO A 640 -21.14 0.52 5.41
CA PRO A 640 -19.89 -0.12 5.03
C PRO A 640 -19.90 -1.62 5.31
N PRO A 641 -19.31 -2.43 4.43
CA PRO A 641 -19.21 -3.87 4.63
C PRO A 641 -18.07 -4.23 5.61
N TYR A 642 -18.14 -5.45 6.15
CA TYR A 642 -16.99 -6.07 6.78
C TYR A 642 -15.96 -6.50 5.72
N ALA A 643 -14.68 -6.47 6.10
CA ALA A 643 -13.53 -6.82 5.28
C ALA A 643 -12.66 -7.87 5.99
N VAL A 644 -11.66 -8.38 5.27
CA VAL A 644 -10.60 -9.20 5.88
C VAL A 644 -9.69 -8.30 6.70
N ASN A 645 -9.18 -8.84 7.82
CA ASN A 645 -8.18 -8.16 8.64
C ASN A 645 -6.96 -7.76 7.78
N PRO A 646 -6.41 -6.54 7.87
CA PRO A 646 -5.25 -6.12 7.08
C PRO A 646 -4.04 -7.02 7.26
N TRP A 647 -3.78 -7.40 8.50
CA TRP A 647 -2.75 -8.37 8.86
C TRP A 647 -3.35 -9.44 9.77
N PRO A 648 -2.89 -10.70 9.71
CA PRO A 648 -3.54 -11.80 10.43
C PRO A 648 -3.75 -11.54 11.93
N ASN A 649 -2.71 -11.03 12.59
CA ASN A 649 -2.67 -10.74 14.03
C ASN A 649 -3.06 -9.29 14.39
N ASP A 650 -3.51 -8.48 13.44
CA ASP A 650 -3.88 -7.09 13.74
C ASP A 650 -5.06 -7.03 14.70
N VAL A 651 -4.81 -6.40 15.84
CA VAL A 651 -5.82 -6.00 16.82
C VAL A 651 -5.25 -4.86 17.67
N ASN A 652 -6.02 -3.79 17.85
CA ASN A 652 -5.69 -2.72 18.78
C ASN A 652 -6.96 -2.31 19.55
N ASP A 653 -6.92 -2.40 20.88
CA ASP A 653 -8.08 -2.14 21.75
C ASP A 653 -9.35 -2.90 21.32
N GLY A 654 -9.19 -4.19 21.00
CA GLY A 654 -10.28 -5.06 20.52
C GLY A 654 -10.78 -4.76 19.10
N PHE A 655 -10.24 -3.75 18.41
CA PHE A 655 -10.55 -3.43 17.03
C PHE A 655 -9.63 -4.17 16.07
N ARG A 656 -10.20 -4.94 15.14
CA ARG A 656 -9.49 -5.79 14.18
C ARG A 656 -9.41 -5.20 12.78
N TYR A 657 -9.74 -3.93 12.58
CA TYR A 657 -9.67 -3.27 11.25
C TYR A 657 -10.43 -4.00 10.14
N ASP A 658 -11.39 -4.85 10.52
CA ASP A 658 -12.09 -5.81 9.66
C ASP A 658 -13.50 -5.32 9.29
N ILE A 659 -13.75 -4.02 9.45
CA ILE A 659 -14.89 -3.29 8.90
C ILE A 659 -14.36 -2.08 8.12
N MET A 660 -14.95 -1.80 6.97
CA MET A 660 -14.63 -0.59 6.19
C MET A 660 -15.23 0.65 6.85
N GLY A 661 -14.72 1.83 6.49
CA GLY A 661 -15.29 3.11 6.90
C GLY A 661 -16.31 3.62 5.89
N VAL A 662 -16.74 4.87 6.05
CA VAL A 662 -17.80 5.49 5.24
C VAL A 662 -17.40 5.58 3.76
N ARG A 663 -18.39 5.55 2.87
CA ARG A 663 -18.16 5.68 1.44
C ARG A 663 -17.53 7.04 1.08
N ILE A 664 -16.52 7.00 0.22
CA ILE A 664 -15.77 8.17 -0.25
C ILE A 664 -15.84 8.30 -1.78
N PRO A 665 -15.69 9.50 -2.34
CA PRO A 665 -15.59 9.67 -3.78
C PRO A 665 -14.31 9.02 -4.33
N THR A 666 -14.45 8.24 -5.39
CA THR A 666 -13.32 7.79 -6.21
C THR A 666 -13.67 7.90 -7.69
N ILE A 667 -12.92 8.73 -8.41
CA ILE A 667 -13.12 9.07 -9.82
C ILE A 667 -11.90 8.61 -10.61
N VAL A 668 -12.13 8.03 -11.78
CA VAL A 668 -11.08 7.56 -12.68
C VAL A 668 -11.24 8.25 -14.03
N VAL A 669 -10.18 8.89 -14.49
CA VAL A 669 -10.13 9.77 -15.65
C VAL A 669 -9.11 9.24 -16.65
N SER A 670 -9.59 8.91 -17.85
CA SER A 670 -8.76 8.50 -18.99
C SER A 670 -9.57 8.52 -20.29
N PRO A 671 -8.98 8.83 -21.45
CA PRO A 671 -9.65 8.72 -22.76
C PRO A 671 -10.23 7.35 -23.08
N TRP A 672 -9.77 6.30 -22.38
CA TRP A 672 -10.22 4.92 -22.58
C TRP A 672 -11.51 4.57 -21.80
N ILE A 673 -12.04 5.52 -21.03
CA ILE A 673 -13.25 5.33 -20.21
C ILE A 673 -14.42 6.02 -20.91
N LYS A 674 -15.58 5.35 -20.99
CA LYS A 674 -16.81 5.96 -21.54
C LYS A 674 -17.33 7.03 -20.58
N GLU A 675 -18.01 8.03 -21.13
CA GLU A 675 -18.74 8.99 -20.30
C GLU A 675 -19.84 8.30 -19.50
N LYS A 676 -20.21 8.91 -18.38
CA LYS A 676 -21.22 8.40 -17.45
C LYS A 676 -20.95 6.96 -16.99
N THR A 677 -19.69 6.63 -16.68
CA THR A 677 -19.36 5.31 -16.16
C THR A 677 -19.54 5.28 -14.64
N VAL A 678 -20.27 4.29 -14.14
CA VAL A 678 -20.33 3.96 -12.71
C VAL A 678 -19.70 2.58 -12.54
N PHE A 679 -18.69 2.46 -11.69
CA PHE A 679 -17.97 1.21 -11.51
C PHE A 679 -18.00 0.73 -10.06
N ARG A 680 -18.14 -0.58 -9.90
CA ARG A 680 -18.25 -1.26 -8.61
C ARG A 680 -17.34 -2.49 -8.63
N SER A 681 -17.09 -3.04 -7.44
CA SER A 681 -16.25 -4.23 -7.35
C SER A 681 -16.88 -5.37 -8.17
N PRO A 682 -16.09 -6.10 -8.99
CA PRO A 682 -16.55 -7.31 -9.63
C PRO A 682 -16.56 -8.52 -8.67
N LYS A 683 -16.18 -8.32 -7.40
CA LYS A 683 -16.13 -9.33 -6.33
C LYS A 683 -17.07 -8.95 -5.18
N GLU A 684 -17.31 -9.87 -4.27
CA GLU A 684 -18.04 -9.59 -3.01
C GLU A 684 -17.31 -8.59 -2.09
N VAL A 685 -15.98 -8.47 -2.23
CA VAL A 685 -15.15 -7.51 -1.49
C VAL A 685 -15.30 -6.14 -2.14
N ALA A 686 -15.70 -5.13 -1.37
CA ALA A 686 -15.84 -3.75 -1.86
C ALA A 686 -14.49 -3.09 -2.15
N TYR A 687 -14.51 -1.98 -2.89
CA TYR A 687 -13.31 -1.18 -3.11
C TYR A 687 -12.96 -0.36 -1.87
N ASP A 688 -11.65 -0.21 -1.65
CA ASP A 688 -11.04 0.71 -0.68
C ASP A 688 -9.64 1.13 -1.15
N GLY A 689 -8.89 1.86 -0.32
CA GLY A 689 -7.52 2.27 -0.61
C GLY A 689 -6.57 1.13 -1.04
N THR A 690 -6.76 -0.09 -0.55
CA THR A 690 -5.92 -1.25 -0.94
C THR A 690 -6.19 -1.70 -2.38
N SER A 691 -7.36 -1.37 -2.93
CA SER A 691 -7.72 -1.64 -4.33
C SER A 691 -6.90 -0.81 -5.32
N PHE A 692 -6.49 0.41 -4.92
CA PHE A 692 -5.51 1.20 -5.68
C PHE A 692 -4.15 0.51 -5.70
N ALA A 693 -3.61 0.15 -4.54
CA ALA A 693 -2.30 -0.51 -4.45
C ALA A 693 -2.28 -1.83 -5.24
N ALA A 694 -3.30 -2.67 -5.11
CA ALA A 694 -3.41 -3.92 -5.86
C ALA A 694 -3.45 -3.67 -7.38
N THR A 695 -4.23 -2.70 -7.85
CA THR A 695 -4.31 -2.35 -9.28
C THR A 695 -2.96 -1.85 -9.80
N LEU A 696 -2.26 -0.99 -9.03
CA LEU A 696 -0.94 -0.46 -9.38
C LEU A 696 0.10 -1.58 -9.52
N LEU A 697 0.18 -2.49 -8.53
CA LEU A 697 1.15 -3.59 -8.55
C LEU A 697 0.86 -4.60 -9.67
N ARG A 698 -0.43 -4.87 -9.97
CA ARG A 698 -0.84 -5.66 -11.13
C ARG A 698 -0.47 -4.96 -12.45
N TRP A 699 -0.59 -3.65 -12.54
CA TRP A 699 -0.17 -2.86 -13.72
C TRP A 699 1.35 -2.92 -13.95
N PHE A 700 2.17 -2.87 -12.90
CA PHE A 700 3.60 -3.14 -13.02
C PHE A 700 3.92 -4.61 -13.37
N GLY A 701 2.94 -5.51 -13.28
CA GLY A 701 3.10 -6.93 -13.58
C GLY A 701 3.82 -7.70 -12.47
N ILE A 702 3.79 -7.21 -11.23
CA ILE A 702 4.42 -7.86 -10.08
C ILE A 702 3.50 -9.00 -9.61
N PRO A 703 3.97 -10.27 -9.57
CA PRO A 703 3.21 -11.39 -9.00
C PRO A 703 2.74 -11.11 -7.56
N GLU A 704 1.50 -11.48 -7.23
CA GLU A 704 0.89 -11.13 -5.94
C GLU A 704 1.63 -11.72 -4.72
N SER A 705 2.18 -12.92 -4.88
CA SER A 705 3.08 -13.59 -3.92
C SER A 705 4.31 -12.76 -3.54
N ARG A 706 4.69 -11.77 -4.35
CA ARG A 706 5.83 -10.85 -4.08
C ARG A 706 5.42 -9.55 -3.41
N TRP A 707 4.13 -9.28 -3.22
CA TRP A 707 3.68 -8.04 -2.60
C TRP A 707 4.02 -8.04 -1.13
N CYS A 708 3.62 -9.10 -0.40
CA CYS A 708 3.87 -9.22 1.04
C CYS A 708 3.39 -7.96 1.81
N MET A 709 2.21 -7.45 1.43
CA MET A 709 1.60 -6.21 1.95
C MET A 709 0.30 -6.49 2.75
N GLY A 710 0.17 -7.69 3.31
CA GLY A 710 -0.96 -8.04 4.18
C GLY A 710 -2.09 -8.75 3.44
N ASP A 711 -3.07 -9.25 4.18
CA ASP A 711 -4.13 -10.12 3.65
C ASP A 711 -5.23 -9.34 2.94
N ARG A 712 -5.50 -8.11 3.40
CA ARG A 712 -6.56 -7.27 2.82
C ARG A 712 -6.27 -6.89 1.38
N ILE A 713 -5.04 -6.46 1.08
CA ILE A 713 -4.62 -6.13 -0.29
C ILE A 713 -4.62 -7.37 -1.21
N MET A 714 -4.32 -8.56 -0.69
CA MET A 714 -4.37 -9.81 -1.48
C MET A 714 -5.79 -10.16 -1.93
N GLN A 715 -6.80 -9.73 -1.17
CA GLN A 715 -8.21 -9.92 -1.53
C GLN A 715 -8.79 -8.73 -2.30
N ALA A 716 -8.05 -7.62 -2.42
CA ALA A 716 -8.56 -6.39 -2.98
C ALA A 716 -8.96 -6.57 -4.46
N PRO A 717 -10.18 -6.14 -4.83
CA PRO A 717 -10.55 -6.05 -6.24
C PRO A 717 -9.69 -5.01 -6.96
N SER A 718 -9.50 -5.17 -8.27
CA SER A 718 -8.89 -4.15 -9.12
C SER A 718 -9.91 -3.57 -10.10
N PHE A 719 -9.64 -2.36 -10.57
CA PHE A 719 -10.62 -1.53 -11.29
C PHE A 719 -10.24 -1.28 -12.76
N GLU A 720 -9.32 -2.05 -13.35
CA GLU A 720 -8.96 -1.91 -14.77
C GLU A 720 -10.18 -2.06 -15.72
N GLY A 721 -11.24 -2.73 -15.24
CA GLY A 721 -12.52 -2.92 -15.94
C GLY A 721 -13.19 -1.62 -16.42
N VAL A 722 -12.82 -0.47 -15.85
CA VAL A 722 -13.32 0.86 -16.27
C VAL A 722 -12.82 1.28 -17.65
N LEU A 723 -11.72 0.71 -18.14
CA LEU A 723 -11.14 1.01 -19.45
C LEU A 723 -11.92 0.25 -20.55
N GLN A 724 -13.09 0.76 -20.90
CA GLN A 724 -14.06 0.07 -21.76
C GLN A 724 -13.88 0.33 -23.27
N CYS A 725 -13.19 1.40 -23.65
CA CYS A 725 -13.09 1.81 -25.05
C CYS A 725 -12.02 1.01 -25.79
N THR A 726 -12.27 0.63 -27.04
CA THR A 726 -11.27 -0.02 -27.91
C THR A 726 -10.30 0.98 -28.56
N SER A 727 -10.62 2.28 -28.53
CA SER A 727 -9.78 3.39 -28.95
C SER A 727 -9.94 4.56 -27.98
N PRO A 728 -8.91 5.40 -27.76
CA PRO A 728 -9.03 6.54 -26.86
C PRO A 728 -9.98 7.57 -27.47
N ARG A 729 -10.85 8.16 -26.65
CA ARG A 729 -11.72 9.26 -27.06
C ARG A 729 -10.92 10.50 -27.42
N ASP A 730 -11.35 11.21 -28.45
CA ASP A 730 -10.77 12.50 -28.86
C ASP A 730 -11.40 13.68 -28.10
N GLU A 731 -12.64 13.52 -27.65
CA GLU A 731 -13.36 14.53 -26.87
C GLU A 731 -13.15 14.34 -25.37
N SER A 732 -12.92 15.45 -24.69
CA SER A 732 -12.73 15.56 -23.24
C SER A 732 -13.52 16.77 -22.75
N PRO A 733 -14.18 16.69 -21.57
CA PRO A 733 -14.94 17.83 -21.05
C PRO A 733 -14.04 19.05 -20.82
N THR A 734 -14.62 20.24 -21.04
CA THR A 734 -14.02 21.50 -20.58
C THR A 734 -14.80 21.94 -19.36
N LEU A 735 -14.10 22.10 -18.24
CA LEU A 735 -14.72 22.33 -16.94
C LEU A 735 -14.44 23.77 -16.50
N THR A 736 -15.45 24.41 -15.92
CA THR A 736 -15.33 25.76 -15.39
C THR A 736 -15.41 25.65 -13.86
N PRO A 737 -14.36 26.04 -13.12
CA PRO A 737 -14.41 26.06 -11.66
C PRO A 737 -15.58 26.91 -11.15
N PRO A 738 -16.11 26.61 -9.96
CA PRO A 738 -17.16 27.39 -9.35
C PRO A 738 -16.64 28.76 -8.90
N TYR A 739 -17.56 29.59 -8.44
CA TYR A 739 -17.30 30.92 -7.88
C TYR A 739 -18.18 31.08 -6.63
N ASP A 740 -17.79 31.98 -5.73
CA ASP A 740 -18.55 32.29 -4.53
C ASP A 740 -18.27 33.73 -4.05
N ARG A 741 -18.72 34.08 -2.85
CA ARG A 741 -18.49 35.42 -2.26
C ARG A 741 -17.01 35.81 -2.13
N THR A 742 -16.13 34.86 -1.85
CA THR A 742 -14.69 35.10 -1.67
C THR A 742 -13.96 35.04 -3.02
N PHE A 743 -14.45 34.21 -3.95
CA PHE A 743 -13.93 34.01 -5.29
C PHE A 743 -14.99 34.37 -6.36
N PRO A 744 -15.25 35.67 -6.63
CA PRO A 744 -16.35 36.10 -7.50
C PRO A 744 -16.06 35.94 -9.00
N ARG A 745 -17.11 35.92 -9.84
CA ARG A 745 -17.00 35.74 -11.31
C ARG A 745 -16.16 36.80 -12.02
N GLU A 746 -16.32 38.06 -11.63
CA GLU A 746 -15.70 39.22 -12.30
C GLU A 746 -14.89 40.05 -11.29
N GLY A 747 -13.64 39.65 -11.00
CA GLY A 747 -12.75 40.45 -10.16
C GLY A 747 -11.53 39.69 -9.65
N LYS A 748 -10.47 40.42 -9.26
CA LYS A 748 -9.38 39.85 -8.45
C LYS A 748 -9.85 39.73 -7.00
N SER A 749 -9.71 38.56 -6.39
CA SER A 749 -10.00 38.33 -4.97
C SER A 749 -9.30 39.40 -4.12
N GLY A 750 -10.11 40.11 -3.33
CA GLY A 750 -9.64 41.26 -2.56
C GLY A 750 -10.15 41.29 -1.12
N ARG A 751 -10.87 40.25 -0.68
CA ARG A 751 -11.42 40.15 0.68
C ARG A 751 -10.66 39.08 1.45
N SER A 752 -10.31 39.38 2.70
CA SER A 752 -9.49 38.49 3.53
C SER A 752 -10.26 37.21 3.84
N GLU A 753 -9.62 36.07 3.59
CA GLU A 753 -10.12 34.74 3.94
C GLU A 753 -10.33 34.63 5.46
N ARG A 754 -11.33 33.84 5.88
CA ARG A 754 -11.66 33.64 7.29
C ARG A 754 -10.63 32.70 7.95
N LEU A 755 -10.39 32.88 9.24
CA LEU A 755 -9.69 31.85 10.02
C LEU A 755 -10.59 30.65 10.27
N HIS A 756 -10.07 29.47 9.95
CA HIS A 756 -10.69 28.17 10.21
C HIS A 756 -9.79 27.31 11.10
N ASP A 757 -10.26 26.16 11.56
CA ASP A 757 -9.59 25.35 12.59
C ASP A 757 -8.20 24.90 12.24
N LEU A 758 -7.95 24.67 10.96
CA LEU A 758 -6.62 24.31 10.51
C LEU A 758 -5.62 25.46 10.72
N HIS A 759 -6.05 26.72 10.54
CA HIS A 759 -5.25 27.88 10.92
C HIS A 759 -5.02 27.93 12.43
N ARG A 760 -6.03 27.56 13.24
CA ARG A 760 -5.92 27.45 14.70
C ARG A 760 -4.95 26.34 15.13
N LEU A 761 -4.91 25.23 14.41
CA LEU A 761 -3.98 24.13 14.62
C LEU A 761 -2.54 24.53 14.24
N MET A 762 -2.39 25.36 13.20
CA MET A 762 -1.09 25.65 12.60
C MET A 762 -0.41 26.90 13.14
N ALA A 763 -1.14 27.94 13.54
CA ALA A 763 -0.53 29.15 14.08
C ALA A 763 0.41 28.85 15.26
N PRO A 764 0.05 28.00 16.25
CA PRO A 764 0.96 27.66 17.33
C PRO A 764 2.25 26.98 16.86
N ARG A 765 2.15 26.19 15.78
CA ARG A 765 3.30 25.51 15.18
C ARG A 765 4.20 26.47 14.41
N ALA A 766 3.61 27.40 13.66
CA ALA A 766 4.34 28.47 13.00
C ALA A 766 5.10 29.33 14.02
N VAL A 767 4.45 29.69 15.13
CA VAL A 767 5.07 30.39 16.26
C VAL A 767 6.23 29.57 16.83
N THR A 768 6.03 28.27 17.08
CA THR A 768 7.07 27.36 17.58
C THR A 768 8.27 27.32 16.64
N ALA A 769 8.05 27.21 15.33
CA ALA A 769 9.12 27.17 14.33
C ALA A 769 9.89 28.49 14.28
N LEU A 770 9.20 29.63 14.26
CA LEU A 770 9.83 30.97 14.28
C LEU A 770 10.66 31.21 15.54
N ALA A 771 10.21 30.66 16.68
CA ALA A 771 10.80 30.82 18.00
C ALA A 771 11.78 29.71 18.40
N ALA A 772 12.03 28.72 17.53
CA ALA A 772 12.86 27.57 17.83
C ALA A 772 14.28 28.01 18.26
N GLY A 773 14.68 27.59 19.46
CA GLY A 773 15.97 27.95 20.07
C GLY A 773 16.07 29.41 20.56
N LYS A 774 14.99 30.20 20.49
CA LYS A 774 14.96 31.63 20.86
C LYS A 774 14.07 31.92 22.06
N LEU A 775 12.94 31.23 22.20
CA LEU A 775 11.99 31.39 23.31
C LEU A 775 11.74 30.07 24.04
N GLY A 776 11.27 30.15 25.28
CA GLY A 776 10.83 28.99 26.07
C GLY A 776 9.41 28.51 25.71
N PRO A 777 9.06 27.24 25.97
CA PRO A 777 7.75 26.67 25.62
C PRO A 777 6.53 27.45 26.14
N ASP A 778 6.58 27.95 27.38
CA ASP A 778 5.48 28.73 27.98
C ASP A 778 5.24 30.07 27.26
N GLU A 779 6.32 30.67 26.75
CA GLU A 779 6.25 31.92 26.01
C GLU A 779 5.75 31.70 24.58
N ILE A 780 6.17 30.60 23.95
CA ILE A 780 5.65 30.14 22.66
C ILE A 780 4.14 29.90 22.73
N ASN A 781 3.66 29.17 23.75
CA ASN A 781 2.23 28.92 23.93
C ASN A 781 1.46 30.23 24.13
N ARG A 782 1.94 31.13 25.00
CA ARG A 782 1.28 32.42 25.23
C ARG A 782 1.19 33.28 23.97
N ILE A 783 2.27 33.36 23.18
CA ILE A 783 2.29 34.10 21.91
C ILE A 783 1.31 33.46 20.91
N SER A 784 1.25 32.13 20.88
CA SER A 784 0.35 31.40 19.99
C SER A 784 -1.11 31.68 20.33
N GLU A 785 -1.48 31.57 21.60
CA GLU A 785 -2.82 31.90 22.10
C GLU A 785 -3.18 33.36 21.78
N GLN A 786 -2.24 34.30 21.98
CA GLN A 786 -2.47 35.70 21.70
C GLN A 786 -2.67 35.99 20.21
N ILE A 787 -1.82 35.43 19.34
CA ILE A 787 -1.96 35.57 17.89
C ILE A 787 -3.31 35.00 17.43
N LEU A 788 -3.73 33.86 17.96
CA LEU A 788 -5.03 33.25 17.62
C LEU A 788 -6.24 33.99 18.17
N ALA A 789 -6.10 34.65 19.32
CA ALA A 789 -7.16 35.47 19.90
C ALA A 789 -7.32 36.81 19.15
N ASP A 790 -6.20 37.40 18.70
CA ASP A 790 -6.18 38.73 18.09
C ASP A 790 -6.41 38.69 16.57
N ALA A 791 -6.07 37.59 15.89
CA ALA A 791 -6.28 37.46 14.46
C ALA A 791 -7.78 37.30 14.13
N THR A 792 -8.30 38.17 13.27
CA THR A 792 -9.72 38.20 12.88
C THR A 792 -9.97 37.60 11.50
N ASP A 793 -8.91 37.46 10.71
CA ASP A 793 -8.90 36.94 9.35
C ASP A 793 -7.49 36.42 9.00
N LEU A 794 -7.34 35.72 7.88
CA LEU A 794 -6.07 35.11 7.48
C LEU A 794 -4.97 36.15 7.22
N LYS A 795 -5.35 37.31 6.69
CA LYS A 795 -4.43 38.42 6.45
C LYS A 795 -3.84 38.99 7.74
N SER A 796 -4.66 39.15 8.78
CA SER A 796 -4.22 39.61 10.10
C SER A 796 -3.38 38.55 10.80
N LEU A 797 -3.74 37.26 10.70
CA LEU A 797 -2.91 36.17 11.22
C LEU A 797 -1.50 36.21 10.60
N HIS A 798 -1.39 36.34 9.28
CA HIS A 798 -0.08 36.46 8.63
C HIS A 798 0.69 37.69 9.06
N ALA A 799 0.03 38.85 9.10
CA ALA A 799 0.70 40.08 9.51
C ALA A 799 1.29 39.94 10.94
N MET A 800 0.61 39.22 11.82
CA MET A 800 1.09 38.91 13.17
C MET A 800 2.24 37.90 13.16
N LEU A 801 2.16 36.83 12.38
CA LEU A 801 3.25 35.85 12.23
C LEU A 801 4.51 36.50 11.61
N ASP A 802 4.35 37.35 10.60
CA ASP A 802 5.44 38.13 9.99
C ASP A 802 6.06 39.12 10.98
N ALA A 803 5.23 39.80 11.79
CA ALA A 803 5.72 40.69 12.83
C ALA A 803 6.51 39.92 13.89
N LEU A 804 6.04 38.73 14.26
CA LEU A 804 6.76 37.83 15.16
C LEU A 804 8.09 37.38 14.56
N ALA A 805 8.10 36.96 13.29
CA ALA A 805 9.31 36.56 12.59
C ALA A 805 10.35 37.68 12.57
N LYS A 806 9.94 38.92 12.28
CA LYS A 806 10.81 40.11 12.32
C LYS A 806 11.32 40.45 13.72
N ARG A 807 10.53 40.20 14.76
CA ARG A 807 10.94 40.41 16.15
C ARG A 807 11.97 39.38 16.62
N LEU A 808 11.93 38.18 16.06
CA LEU A 808 12.80 37.06 16.42
C LEU A 808 14.02 36.93 15.52
N ALA A 809 14.07 37.63 14.37
CA ALA A 809 15.25 37.77 13.52
C ALA A 809 16.24 38.76 14.14
#